data_AF-A0A444L4R2-F1
#
_entry.id   AF-A0A444L4R2-F1
#
_cell.length_a   1.000
_cell.length_b   1.000
_cell.length_c   1.000
_cell.angle_alpha   90.00
_cell.angle_beta   90.00
_cell.angle_gamma   90.00
#
_symmetry.space_group_name_H-M   'P 1'
#
loop_
_entity.id
_entity.type
_entity.pdbx_description
1 polymer ?
#
loop_
_entity_poly.entity_id
_entity_poly.type
_entity_poly.pdbx_seq_one_letter_code
_entity_poly.pdbx_strand_id
1 'polypeptide(L)'
;MKKGRFGKLGLPRKSGLGLAPRRSSPAVNLGLLPRNARVIAVGDSNTQYGAGVSTSLAYTNLSDLPVLASLGGDYNEDIFAQTWGTVPGWQGSNYGVAGESLPGIGPRMTDALKYAPDAMYLAGGTNDGADNATAGVTIANSYIAKAQEARAAGVKFVIIRAIPPVAGAQFSTSRHQGRLAFRDTVAAFAAANSAWCKFADIYTPNIQGTGEAVAGYLQADGLHFSELGASLNSAIVKAIFDAITRPGSPSLVANQSAGNLIANGGKLPGSGGTKTGVTGSVPDGWDATLTGTSAVAASLVANPDTGGQSLQLDVTPAAGGGNDSVAISPIANLALTAGNWYQAWAEVEVTNGGRIAISHPGTDANGNTLFGSQAGIGLYPKQFLRTPPFKATGASKPTINLVIPQGGAAFTAKVKRVFVVPVANPYATWNVTAPPANTVPPSVSIPGARAVGSVVTINPGTWSGVLVGSQQQKRYRAALYRDGDFVQNIDFSSTGSYTLVAADIGKDLRFDVSAANQAEARSAAVTAVLGGDITAPALQKAETTVGANTIVLTYDEVLQGAPAPSAFAISNSAGADPVTGVAVSGRTVTITKTRATALTDVLTIDYTPPGTSPIADRAGNAAAALAAQSVTIADVLLRLQSLGANMVETANGNGWDYTSTAAGFSGTGRGVSNKKLPSGADGYFGVKKVANGNCVLSFKASQAGGAWNSGVCGAYGTVGSNYSNYGTGVTVIAATQAQNNDEIRIRRAGATAYFEVRRAAGGAWIQVFSWPITTADLYGHFYCANTAAQTCSLPYGSPAVV
;
A
#
# COMPACT_ATOMS: atom_id res chain seq x y z
N MET A 1 -44.88 36.00 -54.62
CA MET A 1 -46.05 36.18 -53.72
C MET A 1 -46.21 34.88 -52.93
N LYS A 2 -46.34 34.76 -51.60
CA LYS A 2 -46.44 35.67 -50.45
C LYS A 2 -45.50 35.13 -49.35
N LYS A 3 -45.01 36.07 -48.52
CA LYS A 3 -44.11 35.90 -47.37
C LYS A 3 -44.82 35.28 -46.15
N GLY A 4 -44.05 34.59 -45.32
CA GLY A 4 -44.31 34.35 -43.88
C GLY A 4 -43.03 33.88 -43.20
N ARG A 5 -42.53 34.62 -42.21
CA ARG A 5 -41.15 34.66 -41.73
C ARG A 5 -41.06 34.16 -40.28
N PHE A 6 -39.93 33.49 -39.98
CA PHE A 6 -39.19 33.37 -38.71
C PHE A 6 -39.68 32.52 -37.53
N GLY A 7 -38.75 31.66 -37.08
CA GLY A 7 -38.69 31.02 -35.76
C GLY A 7 -37.56 29.98 -35.67
N LYS A 8 -36.29 30.40 -35.74
CA LYS A 8 -35.12 29.55 -35.42
C LYS A 8 -34.91 29.53 -33.90
N LEU A 9 -34.87 28.34 -33.29
CA LEU A 9 -34.06 28.08 -32.09
C LEU A 9 -33.45 26.68 -32.22
N GLY A 10 -32.11 26.61 -32.12
CA GLY A 10 -31.34 25.43 -32.48
C GLY A 10 -31.31 24.34 -31.40
N LEU A 11 -31.18 23.09 -31.86
CA LEU A 11 -30.72 21.95 -31.07
C LEU A 11 -29.63 21.20 -31.88
N PRO A 12 -28.53 20.76 -31.24
CA PRO A 12 -27.38 20.18 -31.94
C PRO A 12 -27.62 18.72 -32.33
N ARG A 13 -27.07 18.34 -33.48
CA ARG A 13 -26.97 16.97 -34.00
C ARG A 13 -26.21 16.08 -32.99
N LYS A 14 -26.78 14.93 -32.63
CA LYS A 14 -26.01 13.75 -32.19
C LYS A 14 -26.21 12.61 -33.19
N SER A 15 -25.10 12.27 -33.83
CA SER A 15 -24.83 11.09 -34.63
C SER A 15 -24.76 9.82 -33.78
N GLY A 16 -25.20 8.71 -34.36
CA GLY A 16 -24.69 7.37 -34.07
C GLY A 16 -25.37 6.60 -32.96
N LEU A 17 -26.34 5.75 -33.32
CA LEU A 17 -26.68 4.56 -32.56
C LEU A 17 -26.93 3.43 -33.55
N GLY A 18 -25.96 2.52 -33.62
CA GLY A 18 -26.03 1.28 -34.37
C GLY A 18 -27.19 0.42 -33.86
N LEU A 19 -27.95 -0.09 -34.81
CA LEU A 19 -29.11 -0.96 -34.63
C LEU A 19 -28.72 -2.26 -33.91
N ALA A 20 -29.15 -2.41 -32.65
CA ALA A 20 -29.42 -3.73 -32.10
C ALA A 20 -30.66 -4.31 -32.81
N PRO A 21 -30.74 -5.62 -33.10
CA PRO A 21 -31.88 -6.20 -33.77
C PRO A 21 -33.11 -6.12 -32.87
N ARG A 22 -34.00 -5.16 -33.16
CA ARG A 22 -35.37 -5.14 -32.62
C ARG A 22 -36.10 -6.38 -33.14
N ARG A 23 -36.32 -7.37 -32.26
CA ARG A 23 -37.36 -8.38 -32.50
C ARG A 23 -38.72 -7.70 -32.38
N SER A 24 -39.49 -7.77 -33.46
CA SER A 24 -40.89 -7.38 -33.55
C SER A 24 -41.71 -8.03 -32.45
N SER A 25 -42.42 -7.22 -31.66
CA SER A 25 -43.55 -7.70 -30.87
C SER A 25 -44.65 -8.20 -31.80
N PRO A 26 -45.22 -9.38 -31.50
CA PRO A 26 -46.67 -9.44 -31.46
C PRO A 26 -47.19 -10.14 -30.19
N ALA A 27 -48.34 -9.64 -29.73
CA ALA A 27 -49.24 -10.20 -28.73
C ALA A 27 -48.70 -10.35 -27.29
N VAL A 28 -49.08 -9.38 -26.46
CA VAL A 28 -49.21 -9.52 -25.00
C VAL A 28 -50.07 -10.75 -24.72
N ASN A 29 -49.47 -11.80 -24.17
CA ASN A 29 -50.20 -13.00 -23.77
C ASN A 29 -49.83 -13.36 -22.33
N LEU A 30 -50.76 -12.96 -21.42
CA LEU A 30 -51.03 -13.42 -20.06
C LEU A 30 -49.84 -13.88 -19.21
N GLY A 31 -49.32 -12.97 -18.37
CA GLY A 31 -48.77 -13.22 -17.02
C GLY A 31 -47.60 -14.19 -16.81
N LEU A 32 -47.32 -15.17 -17.67
CA LEU A 32 -46.41 -16.29 -17.42
C LEU A 32 -45.06 -16.10 -18.11
N LEU A 33 -44.03 -16.79 -17.58
CA LEU A 33 -42.71 -16.84 -18.18
C LEU A 33 -42.78 -17.47 -19.59
N PRO A 34 -42.15 -16.84 -20.60
CA PRO A 34 -42.09 -17.38 -21.95
C PRO A 34 -41.23 -18.66 -22.00
N ARG A 35 -41.34 -19.43 -23.09
CA ARG A 35 -40.37 -20.49 -23.39
C ARG A 35 -38.96 -19.87 -23.46
N ASN A 36 -37.97 -20.52 -22.85
CA ASN A 36 -36.58 -20.07 -22.72
C ASN A 36 -36.41 -18.79 -21.88
N ALA A 37 -37.35 -18.52 -20.95
CA ALA A 37 -37.23 -17.39 -20.03
C ALA A 37 -35.90 -17.41 -19.28
N ARG A 38 -35.28 -16.25 -19.08
CA ARG A 38 -34.03 -16.14 -18.33
C ARG A 38 -34.30 -15.92 -16.86
N VAL A 39 -33.80 -16.81 -16.02
CA VAL A 39 -33.94 -16.80 -14.57
C VAL A 39 -32.57 -16.64 -13.94
N ILE A 40 -32.34 -15.54 -13.21
CA ILE A 40 -31.07 -15.32 -12.51
C ILE A 40 -31.30 -15.46 -11.01
N ALA A 41 -30.59 -16.40 -10.36
CA ALA A 41 -30.57 -16.54 -8.92
C ALA A 41 -29.42 -15.77 -8.29
N VAL A 42 -29.71 -14.76 -7.48
CA VAL A 42 -28.70 -13.98 -6.76
C VAL A 42 -28.79 -14.28 -5.26
N GLY A 43 -27.68 -14.61 -4.61
CA GLY A 43 -27.71 -14.94 -3.19
C GLY A 43 -26.36 -15.14 -2.51
N ASP A 44 -26.42 -15.74 -1.33
CA ASP A 44 -25.25 -16.02 -0.47
C ASP A 44 -24.67 -17.43 -0.71
N SER A 45 -23.98 -18.01 0.29
CA SER A 45 -23.42 -19.37 0.24
C SER A 45 -24.46 -20.43 -0.05
N ASN A 46 -25.68 -20.30 0.48
CA ASN A 46 -26.75 -21.26 0.22
C ASN A 46 -27.28 -21.20 -1.22
N THR A 47 -26.95 -20.14 -1.95
CA THR A 47 -27.20 -20.02 -3.39
C THR A 47 -25.97 -20.42 -4.19
N GLN A 48 -24.74 -20.06 -3.76
CA GLN A 48 -23.51 -20.43 -4.46
C GLN A 48 -23.35 -21.95 -4.52
N TYR A 49 -23.55 -22.62 -3.39
CA TYR A 49 -23.55 -24.08 -3.29
C TYR A 49 -24.89 -24.68 -3.75
N GLY A 50 -25.73 -23.88 -4.42
CA GLY A 50 -27.18 -23.97 -4.46
C GLY A 50 -27.74 -25.36 -4.74
N ALA A 51 -28.64 -25.78 -3.85
CA ALA A 51 -29.67 -26.81 -4.01
C ALA A 51 -29.25 -28.19 -4.56
N GLY A 52 -27.95 -28.46 -4.66
CA GLY A 52 -27.34 -29.76 -4.85
C GLY A 52 -26.35 -30.01 -3.71
N VAL A 53 -26.62 -31.07 -2.95
CA VAL A 53 -25.66 -31.90 -2.21
C VAL A 53 -24.19 -31.44 -2.07
N SER A 54 -23.88 -30.87 -0.89
CA SER A 54 -22.57 -30.84 -0.19
C SER A 54 -21.70 -29.58 -0.24
N THR A 55 -21.01 -29.35 0.89
CA THR A 55 -19.97 -28.34 1.18
C THR A 55 -18.62 -28.58 0.51
N SER A 56 -18.42 -29.70 -0.21
CA SER A 56 -17.13 -30.01 -0.82
C SER A 56 -17.00 -29.55 -2.27
N LEU A 57 -18.07 -29.05 -2.88
CA LEU A 57 -18.04 -28.48 -4.21
C LEU A 57 -18.08 -26.96 -4.12
N ALA A 58 -16.88 -26.37 -4.11
CA ALA A 58 -16.73 -25.09 -4.76
C ALA A 58 -17.17 -25.30 -6.23
N TYR A 59 -18.41 -24.94 -6.57
CA TYR A 59 -18.62 -24.39 -7.89
C TYR A 59 -17.55 -23.32 -8.02
N THR A 60 -16.58 -23.54 -8.91
CA THR A 60 -15.57 -22.55 -9.21
C THR A 60 -16.33 -21.37 -9.78
N ASN A 61 -16.65 -20.48 -8.86
CA ASN A 61 -17.14 -19.14 -9.04
C ASN A 61 -16.63 -18.58 -10.35
N LEU A 62 -17.55 -18.22 -11.25
CA LEU A 62 -17.85 -16.83 -11.54
C LEU A 62 -18.59 -16.69 -12.87
N SER A 63 -19.56 -15.78 -12.87
CA SER A 63 -19.98 -15.01 -14.05
C SER A 63 -20.59 -15.83 -15.20
N ASP A 64 -21.74 -16.44 -14.97
CA ASP A 64 -22.48 -17.11 -16.05
C ASP A 64 -23.40 -16.18 -16.86
N LEU A 65 -23.53 -14.91 -16.45
CA LEU A 65 -24.37 -13.97 -17.17
C LEU A 65 -23.88 -13.69 -18.62
N PRO A 66 -22.57 -13.54 -18.90
CA PRO A 66 -22.06 -13.41 -20.27
C PRO A 66 -22.19 -14.70 -21.10
N VAL A 67 -22.11 -15.87 -20.45
CA VAL A 67 -22.19 -17.18 -21.11
C VAL A 67 -23.63 -17.43 -21.60
N LEU A 68 -24.64 -17.21 -20.77
CA LEU A 68 -26.05 -17.32 -21.15
C LEU A 68 -26.47 -16.33 -22.24
N ALA A 69 -25.90 -15.13 -22.26
CA ALA A 69 -26.14 -14.15 -23.33
C ALA A 69 -25.55 -14.59 -24.68
N SER A 70 -24.53 -15.45 -24.67
CA SER A 70 -23.81 -15.90 -25.87
C SER A 70 -24.31 -17.21 -26.49
N LEU A 71 -25.06 -18.03 -25.74
CA LEU A 71 -25.42 -19.41 -26.13
C LEU A 71 -26.74 -19.56 -26.93
N GLY A 72 -27.12 -18.55 -27.71
CA GLY A 72 -28.11 -18.69 -28.80
C GLY A 72 -29.56 -19.05 -28.42
N GLY A 73 -29.87 -19.26 -27.13
CA GLY A 73 -31.22 -19.57 -26.66
C GLY A 73 -31.53 -21.06 -26.42
N ASP A 74 -30.57 -21.97 -26.62
CA ASP A 74 -30.78 -23.44 -26.47
C ASP A 74 -30.14 -24.02 -25.20
N TYR A 75 -29.60 -23.18 -24.32
CA TYR A 75 -28.81 -23.59 -23.15
C TYR A 75 -29.50 -23.26 -21.81
N ASN A 76 -29.40 -24.15 -20.82
CA ASN A 76 -30.02 -23.99 -19.50
C ASN A 76 -29.04 -24.40 -18.39
N GLU A 77 -28.61 -23.45 -17.55
CA GLU A 77 -27.88 -23.74 -16.32
C GLU A 77 -28.89 -23.88 -15.19
N ASP A 78 -29.37 -25.10 -14.99
CA ASP A 78 -30.35 -25.33 -13.94
C ASP A 78 -29.65 -25.44 -12.58
N ILE A 79 -29.82 -24.38 -11.77
CA ILE A 79 -29.43 -24.30 -10.35
C ILE A 79 -30.09 -25.38 -9.47
N PHE A 80 -31.10 -26.09 -9.99
CA PHE A 80 -31.85 -27.18 -9.34
C PHE A 80 -31.80 -28.50 -10.14
N ALA A 81 -30.98 -28.60 -11.20
CA ALA A 81 -31.03 -29.72 -12.17
C ALA A 81 -30.84 -31.09 -11.54
N GLN A 82 -30.01 -31.15 -10.50
CA GLN A 82 -29.69 -32.39 -9.80
C GLN A 82 -30.92 -32.99 -9.09
N THR A 83 -31.88 -32.14 -8.65
CA THR A 83 -33.08 -32.60 -7.92
C THR A 83 -34.27 -32.82 -8.86
N TRP A 84 -34.40 -32.03 -9.93
CA TRP A 84 -35.64 -32.02 -10.73
C TRP A 84 -35.65 -33.01 -11.89
N GLY A 85 -34.49 -33.44 -12.37
CA GLY A 85 -34.34 -34.35 -13.53
C GLY A 85 -34.76 -33.76 -14.88
N THR A 86 -35.82 -32.96 -14.92
CA THR A 86 -36.30 -32.18 -16.08
C THR A 86 -36.62 -30.74 -15.67
N VAL A 87 -36.22 -29.77 -16.50
CA VAL A 87 -36.29 -28.35 -16.16
C VAL A 87 -37.54 -27.71 -16.79
N PRO A 88 -38.24 -26.75 -16.15
CA PRO A 88 -39.54 -26.25 -16.64
C PRO A 88 -39.54 -25.39 -17.93
N GLY A 89 -38.58 -25.53 -18.84
CA GLY A 89 -38.58 -24.82 -20.13
C GLY A 89 -38.07 -23.37 -20.06
N TRP A 90 -37.32 -23.03 -19.02
CA TRP A 90 -36.61 -21.76 -18.81
C TRP A 90 -35.10 -22.00 -18.60
N GLN A 91 -34.29 -20.95 -18.61
CA GLN A 91 -32.84 -20.95 -18.48
C GLN A 91 -32.41 -20.35 -17.14
N GLY A 92 -31.83 -21.15 -16.25
CA GLY A 92 -31.33 -20.67 -14.95
C GLY A 92 -29.91 -20.08 -15.03
N SER A 93 -29.48 -19.37 -13.99
CA SER A 93 -28.08 -19.01 -13.73
C SER A 93 -27.83 -18.92 -12.24
N ASN A 94 -26.70 -19.46 -11.77
CA ASN A 94 -26.26 -19.29 -10.39
C ASN A 94 -25.41 -18.02 -10.25
N TYR A 95 -25.91 -17.07 -9.48
CA TYR A 95 -25.20 -15.86 -9.08
C TYR A 95 -25.16 -15.78 -7.56
N GLY A 96 -24.89 -16.89 -6.87
CA GLY A 96 -24.60 -16.93 -5.44
C GLY A 96 -23.13 -16.70 -5.13
N VAL A 97 -22.81 -16.06 -4.00
CA VAL A 97 -21.42 -15.93 -3.49
C VAL A 97 -21.39 -16.17 -1.99
N ALA A 98 -20.49 -17.04 -1.55
CA ALA A 98 -20.35 -17.48 -0.18
C ALA A 98 -19.84 -16.38 0.73
N GLY A 99 -20.40 -16.34 1.94
CA GLY A 99 -20.07 -15.34 2.95
C GLY A 99 -20.69 -13.96 2.70
N GLU A 100 -21.39 -13.75 1.58
CA GLU A 100 -21.96 -12.42 1.30
C GLU A 100 -23.25 -12.14 2.05
N SER A 101 -23.38 -10.90 2.48
CA SER A 101 -24.61 -10.24 2.93
C SER A 101 -25.13 -9.30 1.81
N LEU A 102 -26.26 -8.65 2.05
CA LEU A 102 -26.92 -7.77 1.10
C LEU A 102 -26.02 -6.65 0.52
N PRO A 103 -25.07 -6.05 1.27
CA PRO A 103 -24.08 -5.13 0.69
C PRO A 103 -23.24 -5.71 -0.45
N GLY A 104 -22.93 -7.03 -0.42
CA GLY A 104 -22.26 -7.73 -1.53
C GLY A 104 -23.23 -8.17 -2.63
N ILE A 105 -24.41 -8.64 -2.23
CA ILE A 105 -25.47 -9.11 -3.15
C ILE A 105 -26.05 -7.96 -3.99
N GLY A 106 -26.24 -6.78 -3.41
CA GLY A 106 -26.90 -5.64 -4.04
C GLY A 106 -26.24 -5.16 -5.35
N PRO A 107 -24.92 -4.90 -5.36
CA PRO A 107 -24.18 -4.58 -6.59
C PRO A 107 -24.26 -5.68 -7.64
N ARG A 108 -24.20 -6.96 -7.21
CA ARG A 108 -24.32 -8.12 -8.10
C ARG A 108 -25.71 -8.25 -8.71
N MET A 109 -26.75 -7.93 -7.96
CA MET A 109 -28.10 -7.85 -8.48
C MET A 109 -28.22 -6.74 -9.54
N THR A 110 -27.60 -5.58 -9.30
CA THR A 110 -27.56 -4.48 -10.29
C THR A 110 -26.86 -4.94 -11.57
N ASP A 111 -25.79 -5.73 -11.45
CA ASP A 111 -25.12 -6.33 -12.60
C ASP A 111 -26.00 -7.35 -13.34
N ALA A 112 -26.70 -8.21 -12.59
CA ALA A 112 -27.65 -9.18 -13.14
C ALA A 112 -28.76 -8.54 -13.99
N LEU A 113 -29.23 -7.35 -13.61
CA LEU A 113 -30.26 -6.62 -14.36
C LEU A 113 -29.83 -6.21 -15.77
N LYS A 114 -28.52 -6.03 -16.02
CA LYS A 114 -28.00 -5.72 -17.37
C LYS A 114 -28.30 -6.81 -18.38
N TYR A 115 -28.53 -8.03 -17.92
CA TYR A 115 -28.85 -9.19 -18.75
C TYR A 115 -30.34 -9.32 -19.02
N ALA A 116 -31.17 -8.38 -18.55
CA ALA A 116 -32.62 -8.36 -18.75
C ALA A 116 -33.31 -9.70 -18.41
N PRO A 117 -33.17 -10.22 -17.17
CA PRO A 117 -33.83 -11.44 -16.76
C PRO A 117 -35.35 -11.34 -16.91
N ASP A 118 -35.99 -12.45 -17.31
CA ASP A 118 -37.44 -12.59 -17.25
C ASP A 118 -37.90 -12.82 -15.80
N ALA A 119 -37.11 -13.55 -15.01
CA ALA A 119 -37.31 -13.68 -13.57
C ALA A 119 -36.02 -13.57 -12.76
N MET A 120 -36.13 -13.17 -11.50
CA MET A 120 -35.03 -13.17 -10.54
C MET A 120 -35.39 -13.94 -9.28
N TYR A 121 -34.46 -14.73 -8.78
CA TYR A 121 -34.57 -15.46 -7.52
C TYR A 121 -33.59 -14.87 -6.50
N LEU A 122 -34.09 -14.19 -5.48
CA LEU A 122 -33.31 -13.51 -4.45
C LEU A 122 -33.20 -14.41 -3.22
N ALA A 123 -32.03 -14.97 -2.99
CA ALA A 123 -31.78 -16.02 -2.01
C ALA A 123 -30.55 -15.74 -1.14
N GLY A 124 -30.59 -14.62 -0.41
CA GLY A 124 -29.60 -14.25 0.61
C GLY A 124 -30.22 -14.16 2.01
N GLY A 125 -29.60 -13.39 2.90
CA GLY A 125 -30.11 -13.09 4.24
C GLY A 125 -29.41 -13.88 5.35
N THR A 126 -28.71 -14.96 5.04
CA THR A 126 -28.08 -15.81 6.07
C THR A 126 -26.96 -15.09 6.81
N ASN A 127 -26.22 -14.23 6.11
CA ASN A 127 -25.09 -13.45 6.65
C ASN A 127 -25.47 -12.01 7.05
N ASP A 128 -26.75 -11.65 6.97
CA ASP A 128 -27.25 -10.29 7.15
C ASP A 128 -27.56 -9.93 8.62
N GLY A 129 -27.31 -10.84 9.56
CA GLY A 129 -27.50 -10.58 10.99
C GLY A 129 -28.97 -10.51 11.42
N ALA A 130 -29.82 -11.39 10.88
CA ALA A 130 -31.23 -11.54 11.27
C ALA A 130 -31.37 -12.17 12.68
N ASP A 131 -30.79 -11.50 13.69
CA ASP A 131 -30.60 -12.01 15.05
C ASP A 131 -31.67 -11.53 16.03
N ASN A 132 -32.67 -10.78 15.58
CA ASN A 132 -33.88 -10.42 16.33
C ASN A 132 -34.98 -9.93 15.37
N ALA A 133 -36.22 -9.81 15.86
CA ALA A 133 -37.37 -9.42 15.04
C ALA A 133 -37.17 -8.09 14.27
N THR A 134 -36.65 -7.06 14.94
CA THR A 134 -36.39 -5.74 14.31
C THR A 134 -35.36 -5.83 13.19
N ALA A 135 -34.27 -6.57 13.40
CA ALA A 135 -33.26 -6.84 12.37
C ALA A 135 -33.87 -7.62 11.20
N GLY A 136 -34.69 -8.64 11.49
CA GLY A 136 -35.44 -9.40 10.49
C GLY A 136 -36.30 -8.54 9.57
N VAL A 137 -37.11 -7.62 10.14
CA VAL A 137 -37.92 -6.66 9.37
C VAL A 137 -37.04 -5.74 8.53
N THR A 138 -35.94 -5.24 9.10
CA THR A 138 -35.01 -4.34 8.38
C THR A 138 -34.38 -5.02 7.17
N ILE A 139 -33.94 -6.27 7.32
CA ILE A 139 -33.36 -7.07 6.25
C ILE A 139 -34.44 -7.36 5.20
N ALA A 140 -35.66 -7.76 5.61
CA ALA A 140 -36.76 -8.01 4.69
C ALA A 140 -37.10 -6.79 3.83
N ASN A 141 -37.21 -5.60 4.45
CA ASN A 141 -37.45 -4.35 3.71
C ASN A 141 -36.35 -4.06 2.68
N SER A 142 -35.10 -4.42 2.98
CA SER A 142 -33.99 -4.24 2.06
C SER A 142 -34.05 -5.20 0.86
N TYR A 143 -34.46 -6.47 1.07
CA TYR A 143 -34.71 -7.41 -0.03
C TYR A 143 -35.97 -7.04 -0.84
N ILE A 144 -37.00 -6.49 -0.19
CA ILE A 144 -38.19 -5.94 -0.86
C ILE A 144 -37.82 -4.77 -1.76
N ALA A 145 -37.01 -3.83 -1.27
CA ALA A 145 -36.53 -2.70 -2.06
C ALA A 145 -35.76 -3.18 -3.31
N LYS A 146 -34.95 -4.23 -3.14
CA LYS A 146 -34.26 -4.89 -4.26
C LYS A 146 -35.23 -5.56 -5.22
N ALA A 147 -36.25 -6.26 -4.75
CA ALA A 147 -37.27 -6.81 -5.62
C ALA A 147 -38.03 -5.73 -6.43
N GLN A 148 -38.30 -4.58 -5.82
CA GLN A 148 -38.90 -3.42 -6.49
C GLN A 148 -37.96 -2.82 -7.55
N GLU A 149 -36.66 -2.75 -7.28
CA GLU A 149 -35.64 -2.33 -8.26
C GLU A 149 -35.61 -3.26 -9.48
N ALA A 150 -35.60 -4.58 -9.27
CA ALA A 150 -35.71 -5.54 -10.37
C ALA A 150 -37.00 -5.36 -11.17
N ARG A 151 -38.13 -5.16 -10.47
CA ARG A 151 -39.41 -4.93 -11.13
C ARG A 151 -39.39 -3.66 -11.98
N ALA A 152 -38.81 -2.58 -11.47
CA ALA A 152 -38.66 -1.32 -12.20
C ALA A 152 -37.74 -1.45 -13.43
N ALA A 153 -36.75 -2.35 -13.39
CA ALA A 153 -35.88 -2.68 -14.50
C ALA A 153 -36.51 -3.63 -15.55
N GLY A 154 -37.80 -4.00 -15.39
CA GLY A 154 -38.55 -4.78 -16.38
C GLY A 154 -38.60 -6.28 -16.13
N VAL A 155 -38.13 -6.76 -14.98
CA VAL A 155 -38.24 -8.18 -14.59
C VAL A 155 -39.71 -8.55 -14.38
N LYS A 156 -40.15 -9.67 -14.97
CA LYS A 156 -41.56 -10.09 -14.91
C LYS A 156 -41.91 -10.67 -13.54
N PHE A 157 -41.05 -11.54 -13.04
CA PHE A 157 -41.22 -12.19 -11.74
C PHE A 157 -39.99 -12.03 -10.84
N VAL A 158 -40.20 -11.64 -9.59
CA VAL A 158 -39.18 -11.70 -8.56
C VAL A 158 -39.63 -12.69 -7.49
N ILE A 159 -38.80 -13.69 -7.22
CA ILE A 159 -39.03 -14.67 -6.17
C ILE A 159 -38.06 -14.34 -5.03
N ILE A 160 -38.57 -14.02 -3.85
CA ILE A 160 -37.75 -13.84 -2.65
C ILE A 160 -37.82 -15.13 -1.85
N ARG A 161 -36.65 -15.69 -1.49
CA ARG A 161 -36.56 -16.86 -0.63
C ARG A 161 -36.54 -16.43 0.83
N ALA A 162 -37.22 -17.19 1.70
CA ALA A 162 -37.00 -17.05 3.14
C ALA A 162 -35.52 -17.27 3.51
N ILE A 163 -35.07 -16.65 4.60
CA ILE A 163 -33.79 -16.99 5.21
C ILE A 163 -33.94 -18.41 5.78
N PRO A 164 -33.03 -19.36 5.47
CA PRO A 164 -33.12 -20.73 5.98
C PRO A 164 -33.12 -20.80 7.52
N PRO A 165 -33.77 -21.82 8.12
CA PRO A 165 -33.59 -22.12 9.53
C PRO A 165 -32.15 -22.53 9.83
N VAL A 166 -31.79 -22.46 11.11
CA VAL A 166 -30.46 -22.80 11.64
C VAL A 166 -30.60 -23.83 12.75
N ALA A 167 -29.54 -24.57 13.06
CA ALA A 167 -29.53 -25.60 14.09
C ALA A 167 -28.23 -25.58 14.92
N GLY A 168 -28.23 -26.27 16.06
CA GLY A 168 -27.04 -26.44 16.89
C GLY A 168 -26.42 -25.11 17.33
N ALA A 169 -25.10 -24.96 17.19
CA ALA A 169 -24.37 -23.76 17.60
C ALA A 169 -24.79 -22.46 16.87
N GLN A 170 -25.48 -22.58 15.72
CA GLN A 170 -25.98 -21.42 14.98
C GLN A 170 -27.36 -20.96 15.45
N PHE A 171 -28.06 -21.77 16.24
CA PHE A 171 -29.42 -21.49 16.69
C PHE A 171 -29.45 -20.62 17.95
N SER A 172 -30.38 -19.67 17.96
CA SER A 172 -30.82 -18.96 19.15
C SER A 172 -32.28 -18.52 18.98
N THR A 173 -33.00 -18.33 20.07
CA THR A 173 -34.39 -17.83 20.03
C THR A 173 -34.49 -16.49 19.30
N SER A 174 -33.50 -15.60 19.47
CA SER A 174 -33.47 -14.30 18.80
C SER A 174 -33.25 -14.44 17.29
N ARG A 175 -32.38 -15.37 16.85
CA ARG A 175 -32.19 -15.72 15.43
C ARG A 175 -33.43 -16.33 14.79
N HIS A 176 -34.15 -17.16 15.54
CA HIS A 176 -35.44 -17.68 15.13
C HIS A 176 -36.46 -16.55 14.93
N GLN A 177 -36.59 -15.65 15.91
CA GLN A 177 -37.47 -14.48 15.83
C GLN A 177 -37.12 -13.57 14.65
N GLY A 178 -35.84 -13.32 14.37
CA GLY A 178 -35.42 -12.52 13.23
C GLY A 178 -35.77 -13.15 11.88
N ARG A 179 -35.62 -14.47 11.74
CA ARG A 179 -35.99 -15.18 10.50
C ARG A 179 -37.50 -15.28 10.31
N LEU A 180 -38.27 -15.47 11.39
CA LEU A 180 -39.73 -15.38 11.36
C LEU A 180 -40.19 -13.98 10.94
N ALA A 181 -39.64 -12.93 11.54
CA ALA A 181 -40.00 -11.56 11.18
C ALA A 181 -39.64 -11.22 9.73
N PHE A 182 -38.49 -11.71 9.23
CA PHE A 182 -38.15 -11.62 7.81
C PHE A 182 -39.20 -12.31 6.94
N ARG A 183 -39.52 -13.58 7.25
CA ARG A 183 -40.49 -14.40 6.53
C ARG A 183 -41.84 -13.68 6.45
N ASP A 184 -42.36 -13.23 7.58
CA ASP A 184 -43.69 -12.60 7.65
C ASP A 184 -43.78 -11.31 6.87
N THR A 185 -42.74 -10.48 6.97
CA THR A 185 -42.64 -9.21 6.24
C THR A 185 -42.63 -9.45 4.72
N VAL A 186 -41.80 -10.40 4.26
CA VAL A 186 -41.71 -10.73 2.82
C VAL A 186 -42.98 -11.42 2.33
N ALA A 187 -43.56 -12.34 3.10
CA ALA A 187 -44.80 -13.04 2.76
C ALA A 187 -45.97 -12.05 2.61
N ALA A 188 -46.12 -11.09 3.53
CA ALA A 188 -47.13 -10.04 3.43
C ALA A 188 -46.93 -9.17 2.18
N PHE A 189 -45.69 -8.78 1.88
CA PHE A 189 -45.38 -8.02 0.67
C PHE A 189 -45.69 -8.81 -0.61
N ALA A 190 -45.28 -10.08 -0.69
CA ALA A 190 -45.53 -10.93 -1.84
C ALA A 190 -47.03 -11.22 -2.04
N ALA A 191 -47.80 -11.38 -0.96
CA ALA A 191 -49.25 -11.53 -1.03
C ALA A 191 -49.93 -10.28 -1.61
N ALA A 192 -49.52 -9.08 -1.16
CA ALA A 192 -49.99 -7.81 -1.69
C ALA A 192 -49.54 -7.55 -3.15
N ASN A 193 -48.48 -8.21 -3.61
CA ASN A 193 -47.86 -8.02 -4.93
C ASN A 193 -47.83 -9.30 -5.78
N SER A 194 -48.82 -10.18 -5.59
CA SER A 194 -48.83 -11.55 -6.13
C SER A 194 -48.75 -11.65 -7.65
N ALA A 195 -49.05 -10.56 -8.37
CA ALA A 195 -48.94 -10.48 -9.83
C ALA A 195 -47.49 -10.56 -10.35
N TRP A 196 -46.49 -10.18 -9.55
CA TRP A 196 -45.07 -10.14 -9.97
C TRP A 196 -44.08 -10.60 -8.90
N CYS A 197 -44.45 -10.56 -7.61
CA CYS A 197 -43.59 -11.02 -6.53
C CYS A 197 -44.09 -12.37 -6.00
N LYS A 198 -43.20 -13.35 -5.84
CA LYS A 198 -43.47 -14.64 -5.20
C LYS A 198 -42.57 -14.80 -3.98
N PHE A 199 -43.05 -15.56 -3.00
CA PHE A 199 -42.28 -15.89 -1.79
C PHE A 199 -42.05 -17.40 -1.72
N ALA A 200 -40.79 -17.81 -1.60
CA ALA A 200 -40.42 -19.19 -1.34
C ALA A 200 -40.24 -19.39 0.17
N ASP A 201 -41.31 -19.83 0.83
CA ASP A 201 -41.28 -20.14 2.25
C ASP A 201 -40.61 -21.49 2.51
N ILE A 202 -39.29 -21.46 2.54
CA ILE A 202 -38.47 -22.62 2.88
C ILE A 202 -38.29 -22.76 4.41
N TYR A 203 -38.80 -21.82 5.19
CA TYR A 203 -38.58 -21.78 6.63
C TYR A 203 -39.61 -22.61 7.37
N THR A 204 -40.89 -22.29 7.18
CA THR A 204 -42.01 -22.90 7.91
C THR A 204 -42.06 -24.43 7.82
N PRO A 205 -41.86 -25.09 6.66
CA PRO A 205 -41.93 -26.56 6.59
C PRO A 205 -40.69 -27.26 7.15
N ASN A 206 -39.61 -26.53 7.42
CA ASN A 206 -38.30 -27.11 7.77
C ASN A 206 -37.83 -26.74 9.18
N ILE A 207 -38.75 -26.32 10.06
CA ILE A 207 -38.50 -26.09 11.49
C ILE A 207 -39.21 -27.11 12.37
N GLN A 208 -38.61 -27.39 13.53
CA GLN A 208 -39.20 -28.12 14.64
C GLN A 208 -40.06 -27.17 15.50
N GLY A 209 -40.80 -27.71 16.48
CA GLY A 209 -41.58 -26.91 17.43
C GLY A 209 -40.74 -25.93 18.26
N THR A 210 -39.43 -26.16 18.37
CA THR A 210 -38.46 -25.26 19.03
C THR A 210 -38.03 -24.08 18.16
N GLY A 211 -38.30 -24.13 16.84
CA GLY A 211 -37.80 -23.17 15.86
C GLY A 211 -36.45 -23.54 15.23
N GLU A 212 -35.79 -24.61 15.72
CA GLU A 212 -34.59 -25.18 15.08
C GLU A 212 -34.94 -25.87 13.76
N ALA A 213 -33.98 -25.97 12.85
CA ALA A 213 -34.17 -26.74 11.63
C ALA A 213 -34.48 -28.22 11.91
N VAL A 214 -35.31 -28.85 11.09
CA VAL A 214 -35.60 -30.30 11.20
C VAL A 214 -34.33 -31.13 11.02
N ALA A 215 -34.27 -32.28 11.69
CA ALA A 215 -33.10 -33.16 11.66
C ALA A 215 -32.70 -33.53 10.23
N GLY A 216 -31.42 -33.40 9.91
CA GLY A 216 -30.90 -33.69 8.59
C GLY A 216 -31.18 -32.61 7.53
N TYR A 217 -31.84 -31.49 7.85
CA TYR A 217 -32.02 -30.37 6.90
C TYR A 217 -30.72 -29.61 6.63
N LEU A 218 -29.89 -29.44 7.66
CA LEU A 218 -28.61 -28.73 7.58
C LEU A 218 -27.45 -29.70 7.77
N GLN A 219 -26.28 -29.27 7.34
CA GLN A 219 -25.03 -29.95 7.61
C GLN A 219 -24.65 -29.81 9.09
N ALA A 220 -23.54 -30.46 9.47
CA ALA A 220 -23.02 -30.41 10.84
C ALA A 220 -22.72 -28.99 11.35
N ASP A 221 -22.51 -28.03 10.44
CA ASP A 221 -22.31 -26.62 10.78
C ASP A 221 -23.58 -25.88 11.21
N GLY A 222 -24.76 -26.50 11.07
CA GLY A 222 -26.04 -25.92 11.45
C GLY A 222 -26.46 -24.69 10.64
N LEU A 223 -25.84 -24.45 9.47
CA LEU A 223 -26.07 -23.26 8.63
C LEU A 223 -26.33 -23.59 7.16
N HIS A 224 -25.55 -24.49 6.57
CA HIS A 224 -25.65 -24.82 5.15
C HIS A 224 -26.55 -26.03 4.93
N PHE A 225 -27.25 -26.06 3.80
CA PHE A 225 -28.12 -27.19 3.45
C PHE A 225 -27.34 -28.50 3.36
N SER A 226 -27.89 -29.56 3.95
CA SER A 226 -27.52 -30.92 3.59
C SER A 226 -28.10 -31.29 2.21
N GLU A 227 -27.84 -32.51 1.75
CA GLU A 227 -28.58 -33.10 0.62
C GLU A 227 -30.10 -32.99 0.74
N LEU A 228 -30.61 -33.42 1.89
CA LEU A 228 -32.02 -33.50 2.16
C LEU A 228 -32.61 -32.09 2.20
N GLY A 229 -31.94 -31.15 2.87
CA GLY A 229 -32.40 -29.77 2.93
C GLY A 229 -32.39 -29.07 1.58
N ALA A 230 -31.39 -29.34 0.75
CA ALA A 230 -31.32 -28.87 -0.62
C ALA A 230 -32.50 -29.40 -1.46
N SER A 231 -32.80 -30.70 -1.35
CA SER A 231 -33.91 -31.34 -2.06
C SER A 231 -35.28 -30.80 -1.64
N LEU A 232 -35.50 -30.61 -0.33
CA LEU A 232 -36.74 -30.06 0.22
C LEU A 232 -36.95 -28.60 -0.20
N ASN A 233 -35.91 -27.78 -0.14
CA ASN A 233 -35.93 -26.40 -0.66
C ASN A 233 -36.28 -26.39 -2.16
N SER A 234 -35.59 -27.23 -2.93
CA SER A 234 -35.75 -27.36 -4.37
C SER A 234 -37.20 -27.70 -4.76
N ALA A 235 -37.88 -28.58 -4.00
CA ALA A 235 -39.28 -28.92 -4.24
C ALA A 235 -40.23 -27.72 -4.07
N ILE A 236 -40.02 -26.89 -3.04
CA ILE A 236 -40.82 -25.68 -2.79
C ILE A 236 -40.61 -24.67 -3.92
N VAL A 237 -39.36 -24.44 -4.31
CA VAL A 237 -39.00 -23.51 -5.38
C VAL A 237 -39.55 -23.99 -6.73
N LYS A 238 -39.53 -25.31 -6.99
CA LYS A 238 -40.10 -25.90 -8.22
C LYS A 238 -41.57 -25.57 -8.38
N ALA A 239 -42.36 -25.76 -7.32
CA ALA A 239 -43.79 -25.48 -7.35
C ALA A 239 -44.09 -24.03 -7.72
N ILE A 240 -43.26 -23.09 -7.25
CA ILE A 240 -43.37 -21.67 -7.60
C ILE A 240 -43.06 -21.44 -9.08
N PHE A 241 -41.97 -22.02 -9.59
CA PHE A 241 -41.58 -21.90 -11.00
C PHE A 241 -42.58 -22.56 -11.94
N ASP A 242 -43.10 -23.73 -11.59
CA ASP A 242 -44.16 -24.41 -12.35
C ASP A 242 -45.41 -23.52 -12.44
N ALA A 243 -45.78 -22.83 -11.36
CA ALA A 243 -46.94 -21.94 -11.32
C ALA A 243 -46.79 -20.65 -12.14
N ILE A 244 -45.55 -20.21 -12.43
CA ILE A 244 -45.28 -18.99 -13.22
C ILE A 244 -44.78 -19.30 -14.63
N THR A 245 -44.64 -20.57 -15.01
CA THR A 245 -44.17 -20.97 -16.34
C THR A 245 -45.33 -21.45 -17.21
N ARG A 246 -45.26 -21.19 -18.53
CA ARG A 246 -46.30 -21.62 -19.47
C ARG A 246 -46.46 -23.15 -19.49
N PRO A 247 -47.66 -23.70 -19.23
CA PRO A 247 -47.94 -25.13 -19.33
C PRO A 247 -47.58 -25.69 -20.72
N GLY A 248 -47.00 -26.90 -20.76
CA GLY A 248 -46.62 -27.57 -22.01
C GLY A 248 -45.40 -26.98 -22.72
N SER A 249 -44.68 -26.03 -22.12
CA SER A 249 -43.34 -25.67 -22.57
C SER A 249 -42.48 -26.95 -22.48
N PRO A 250 -41.94 -27.48 -23.60
CA PRO A 250 -41.14 -28.68 -23.55
C PRO A 250 -39.98 -28.42 -22.60
N SER A 251 -39.72 -29.38 -21.72
CA SER A 251 -38.54 -29.37 -20.89
C SER A 251 -37.35 -29.16 -21.80
N LEU A 252 -36.60 -28.08 -21.56
CA LEU A 252 -35.29 -27.97 -22.20
C LEU A 252 -34.51 -29.16 -21.69
N VAL A 253 -34.12 -30.06 -22.60
CA VAL A 253 -33.17 -31.11 -22.26
C VAL A 253 -31.93 -30.38 -21.75
N ALA A 254 -31.50 -30.68 -20.52
CA ALA A 254 -30.29 -30.10 -19.97
C ALA A 254 -29.13 -30.32 -20.97
N ASN A 255 -28.62 -29.20 -21.51
CA ASN A 255 -27.56 -29.14 -22.51
C ASN A 255 -27.84 -29.86 -23.86
N GLN A 256 -28.63 -29.25 -24.75
CA GLN A 256 -28.46 -29.49 -26.19
C GLN A 256 -27.66 -28.36 -26.84
N SER A 257 -26.70 -28.76 -27.66
CA SER A 257 -25.53 -27.98 -28.05
C SER A 257 -25.58 -27.66 -29.54
N ALA A 258 -25.97 -26.45 -29.88
CA ALA A 258 -25.40 -25.82 -31.06
C ALA A 258 -23.95 -25.44 -30.73
N GLY A 259 -22.96 -25.93 -31.50
CA GLY A 259 -21.59 -25.41 -31.46
C GLY A 259 -20.53 -26.14 -30.61
N ASN A 260 -20.69 -27.44 -30.29
CA ASN A 260 -19.58 -28.22 -29.70
C ASN A 260 -18.41 -28.33 -30.71
N LEU A 261 -17.23 -27.88 -30.30
CA LEU A 261 -16.02 -27.96 -31.11
C LEU A 261 -15.34 -29.32 -31.00
N ILE A 262 -15.66 -30.13 -29.99
CA ILE A 262 -15.18 -31.51 -29.90
C ILE A 262 -16.06 -32.38 -30.79
N ALA A 263 -15.50 -32.85 -31.90
CA ALA A 263 -16.14 -33.86 -32.73
C ALA A 263 -16.54 -35.06 -31.87
N ASN A 264 -17.79 -35.50 -32.00
CA ASN A 264 -18.35 -36.64 -31.27
C ASN A 264 -18.41 -36.52 -29.73
N GLY A 265 -17.95 -35.42 -29.12
CA GLY A 265 -17.91 -35.27 -27.66
C GLY A 265 -19.28 -35.33 -26.97
N GLY A 266 -20.36 -35.05 -27.70
CA GLY A 266 -21.73 -35.15 -27.19
C GLY A 266 -22.33 -36.56 -27.18
N LYS A 267 -21.74 -37.52 -27.91
CA LYS A 267 -22.31 -38.87 -28.12
C LYS A 267 -21.32 -40.02 -27.93
N LEU A 268 -20.02 -39.74 -27.91
CA LEU A 268 -18.93 -40.70 -27.71
C LEU A 268 -19.12 -42.03 -28.48
N PRO A 269 -19.38 -42.00 -29.80
CA PRO A 269 -19.71 -43.18 -30.60
C PRO A 269 -18.48 -44.01 -30.97
N GLY A 270 -18.72 -45.26 -31.37
CA GLY A 270 -17.71 -46.15 -31.94
C GLY A 270 -16.69 -46.64 -30.90
N SER A 271 -15.77 -47.53 -31.26
CA SER A 271 -14.86 -48.20 -30.31
C SER A 271 -13.39 -48.25 -30.76
N GLY A 272 -12.99 -47.40 -31.70
CA GLY A 272 -11.69 -47.32 -32.34
C GLY A 272 -10.73 -46.30 -31.72
N GLY A 273 -11.00 -45.83 -30.50
CA GLY A 273 -10.10 -44.93 -29.76
C GLY A 273 -8.76 -45.56 -29.37
N THR A 274 -7.79 -44.72 -29.03
CA THR A 274 -6.46 -45.13 -28.56
C THR A 274 -6.44 -45.32 -27.05
N LYS A 275 -5.54 -46.16 -26.56
CA LYS A 275 -5.39 -46.44 -25.12
C LYS A 275 -3.97 -46.85 -24.78
N THR A 276 -3.48 -46.37 -23.64
CA THR A 276 -2.16 -46.72 -23.10
C THR A 276 -2.32 -47.10 -21.63
N GLY A 277 -1.97 -48.34 -21.26
CA GLY A 277 -2.13 -48.86 -19.89
C GLY A 277 -3.58 -49.11 -19.45
N VAL A 278 -4.57 -48.76 -20.27
CA VAL A 278 -6.00 -49.07 -20.07
C VAL A 278 -6.39 -50.26 -20.96
N THR A 279 -7.28 -51.13 -20.49
CA THR A 279 -7.81 -52.28 -21.26
C THR A 279 -9.22 -51.99 -21.80
N GLY A 280 -9.72 -52.78 -22.76
CA GLY A 280 -11.10 -52.65 -23.27
C GLY A 280 -11.27 -51.64 -24.42
N SER A 281 -12.43 -50.96 -24.47
CA SER A 281 -12.87 -50.13 -25.62
C SER A 281 -12.98 -48.66 -25.26
N VAL A 282 -12.45 -47.80 -26.14
CA VAL A 282 -12.47 -46.32 -26.01
C VAL A 282 -13.18 -45.73 -27.25
N PRO A 283 -13.97 -44.64 -27.12
CA PRO A 283 -14.73 -44.07 -28.24
C PRO A 283 -13.85 -43.65 -29.42
N ASP A 284 -14.43 -43.63 -30.63
CA ASP A 284 -13.73 -43.14 -31.83
C ASP A 284 -13.25 -41.70 -31.64
N GLY A 285 -11.97 -41.46 -31.94
CA GLY A 285 -11.37 -40.12 -31.83
C GLY A 285 -10.95 -39.72 -30.41
N TRP A 286 -11.00 -40.63 -29.43
CA TRP A 286 -10.58 -40.42 -28.04
C TRP A 286 -9.38 -41.27 -27.65
N ASP A 287 -8.56 -40.73 -26.75
CA ASP A 287 -7.44 -41.40 -26.11
C ASP A 287 -7.68 -41.54 -24.61
N ALA A 288 -7.26 -42.69 -24.04
CA ALA A 288 -7.22 -42.92 -22.60
C ALA A 288 -5.84 -43.43 -22.17
N THR A 289 -5.12 -42.63 -21.39
CA THR A 289 -3.75 -42.93 -20.95
C THR A 289 -3.68 -43.05 -19.42
N LEU A 290 -3.33 -44.25 -18.93
CA LEU A 290 -3.08 -44.53 -17.52
C LEU A 290 -1.64 -44.17 -17.14
N THR A 291 -1.48 -43.51 -16.00
CA THR A 291 -0.21 -43.33 -15.29
C THR A 291 -0.34 -44.00 -13.92
N GLY A 292 0.47 -45.02 -13.66
CA GLY A 292 0.44 -45.79 -12.41
C GLY A 292 0.27 -47.29 -12.64
N THR A 293 -0.13 -48.02 -11.59
CA THR A 293 -0.22 -49.49 -11.59
C THR A 293 -1.63 -50.03 -11.34
N SER A 294 -2.60 -49.16 -11.07
CA SER A 294 -4.02 -49.50 -10.91
C SER A 294 -4.58 -50.13 -12.18
N ALA A 295 -5.44 -51.15 -12.04
CA ALA A 295 -6.07 -51.78 -13.20
C ALA A 295 -7.29 -50.98 -13.64
N VAL A 296 -7.37 -50.64 -14.92
CA VAL A 296 -8.48 -49.88 -15.50
C VAL A 296 -9.01 -50.58 -16.75
N ALA A 297 -10.30 -50.90 -16.73
CA ALA A 297 -11.02 -51.50 -17.85
C ALA A 297 -12.05 -50.52 -18.41
N ALA A 298 -11.88 -50.13 -19.67
CA ALA A 298 -12.78 -49.25 -20.38
C ALA A 298 -13.87 -50.04 -21.13
N SER A 299 -15.12 -49.59 -21.05
CA SER A 299 -16.23 -50.12 -21.82
C SER A 299 -17.14 -48.99 -22.31
N LEU A 300 -17.95 -49.28 -23.33
CA LEU A 300 -18.90 -48.33 -23.90
C LEU A 300 -20.31 -48.79 -23.60
N VAL A 301 -21.07 -47.97 -22.88
CA VAL A 301 -22.44 -48.28 -22.45
C VAL A 301 -23.43 -47.36 -23.12
N ALA A 302 -24.61 -47.86 -23.47
CA ALA A 302 -25.66 -47.04 -24.08
C ALA A 302 -26.05 -45.87 -23.16
N ASN A 303 -26.16 -44.67 -23.74
CA ASN A 303 -26.51 -43.46 -23.02
C ASN A 303 -27.90 -42.95 -23.48
N PRO A 304 -28.98 -43.25 -22.74
CA PRO A 304 -30.32 -42.78 -23.10
C PRO A 304 -30.46 -41.26 -22.98
N ASP A 305 -29.61 -40.60 -22.17
CA ASP A 305 -29.63 -39.14 -21.98
C ASP A 305 -29.15 -38.40 -23.26
N THR A 306 -28.32 -39.05 -24.10
CA THR A 306 -27.73 -38.43 -25.31
C THR A 306 -28.10 -39.14 -26.63
N GLY A 307 -28.71 -40.33 -26.55
CA GLY A 307 -28.92 -41.21 -27.70
C GLY A 307 -27.61 -41.77 -28.29
N GLY A 308 -26.53 -41.74 -27.52
CA GLY A 308 -25.19 -42.21 -27.90
C GLY A 308 -24.64 -43.24 -26.91
N GLN A 309 -23.35 -43.16 -26.59
CA GLN A 309 -22.67 -44.01 -25.62
C GLN A 309 -22.05 -43.16 -24.49
N SER A 310 -21.70 -43.81 -23.38
CA SER A 310 -20.82 -43.27 -22.33
C SER A 310 -19.56 -44.13 -22.27
N LEU A 311 -18.41 -43.49 -22.07
CA LEU A 311 -17.16 -44.18 -21.75
C LEU A 311 -17.18 -44.53 -20.26
N GLN A 312 -17.36 -45.80 -19.95
CA GLN A 312 -17.26 -46.35 -18.60
C GLN A 312 -15.83 -46.84 -18.34
N LEU A 313 -15.29 -46.53 -17.18
CA LEU A 313 -14.02 -46.98 -16.65
C LEU A 313 -14.27 -47.72 -15.34
N ASP A 314 -14.05 -49.02 -15.34
CA ASP A 314 -14.06 -49.84 -14.14
C ASP A 314 -12.64 -49.89 -13.59
N VAL A 315 -12.46 -49.36 -12.38
CA VAL A 315 -11.17 -49.10 -11.76
C VAL A 315 -10.99 -49.97 -10.54
N THR A 316 -9.87 -50.71 -10.52
CA THR A 316 -9.37 -51.42 -9.36
C THR A 316 -8.07 -50.75 -8.92
N PRO A 317 -8.11 -49.92 -7.86
CA PRO A 317 -6.91 -49.25 -7.36
C PRO A 317 -5.81 -50.24 -6.98
N ALA A 318 -4.56 -49.92 -7.31
CA ALA A 318 -3.40 -50.67 -6.85
C ALA A 318 -3.24 -50.53 -5.33
N ALA A 319 -2.57 -51.50 -4.69
CA ALA A 319 -2.18 -51.38 -3.29
C ALA A 319 -1.10 -50.29 -3.14
N GLY A 320 -1.18 -49.48 -2.07
CA GLY A 320 -0.20 -48.41 -1.80
C GLY A 320 -0.83 -47.20 -1.13
N GLY A 321 -0.04 -46.12 -1.02
CA GLY A 321 -0.46 -44.83 -0.42
C GLY A 321 -0.34 -43.63 -1.35
N GLY A 322 -0.13 -43.85 -2.66
CA GLY A 322 -0.01 -42.80 -3.69
C GLY A 322 -1.29 -42.56 -4.49
N ASN A 323 -1.17 -41.85 -5.61
CA ASN A 323 -2.25 -41.64 -6.57
C ASN A 323 -1.80 -42.06 -7.97
N ASP A 324 -2.60 -42.90 -8.62
CA ASP A 324 -2.53 -43.16 -10.06
C ASP A 324 -3.50 -42.21 -10.79
N SER A 325 -3.46 -42.19 -12.12
CA SER A 325 -4.42 -41.38 -12.88
C SER A 325 -4.69 -41.90 -14.28
N VAL A 326 -5.89 -41.65 -14.80
CA VAL A 326 -6.26 -41.88 -16.20
C VAL A 326 -6.61 -40.54 -16.84
N ALA A 327 -5.85 -40.16 -17.86
CA ALA A 327 -6.09 -38.99 -18.68
C ALA A 327 -6.92 -39.38 -19.91
N ILE A 328 -8.06 -38.72 -20.11
CA ILE A 328 -8.99 -38.96 -21.22
C ILE A 328 -9.05 -37.69 -22.07
N SER A 329 -8.71 -37.77 -23.35
CA SER A 329 -8.65 -36.59 -24.22
C SER A 329 -8.97 -36.92 -25.69
N PRO A 330 -9.36 -35.94 -26.51
CA PRO A 330 -9.46 -36.14 -27.95
C PRO A 330 -8.09 -36.49 -28.59
N ILE A 331 -8.08 -37.38 -29.59
CA ILE A 331 -6.85 -37.75 -30.32
C ILE A 331 -6.34 -36.58 -31.16
N ALA A 332 -7.23 -35.81 -31.79
CA ALA A 332 -6.86 -34.61 -32.53
C ALA A 332 -6.85 -33.38 -31.62
N ASN A 333 -5.90 -32.47 -31.83
CA ASN A 333 -5.97 -31.15 -31.22
C ASN A 333 -7.23 -30.42 -31.71
N LEU A 334 -7.94 -29.74 -30.81
CA LEU A 334 -8.92 -28.75 -31.23
C LEU A 334 -8.19 -27.55 -31.83
N ALA A 335 -8.61 -27.15 -33.02
CA ALA A 335 -8.17 -25.92 -33.67
C ALA A 335 -8.86 -24.72 -33.00
N LEU A 336 -8.41 -24.36 -31.80
CA LEU A 336 -8.87 -23.15 -31.12
C LEU A 336 -8.15 -21.93 -31.71
N THR A 337 -8.91 -20.91 -32.11
CA THR A 337 -8.33 -19.64 -32.57
C THR A 337 -7.72 -18.91 -31.38
N ALA A 338 -6.42 -18.61 -31.45
CA ALA A 338 -5.70 -17.90 -30.39
C ALA A 338 -6.34 -16.54 -30.09
N GLY A 339 -6.44 -16.18 -28.80
CA GLY A 339 -7.04 -14.93 -28.36
C GLY A 339 -8.57 -14.95 -28.21
N ASN A 340 -9.26 -15.93 -28.79
CA ASN A 340 -10.69 -16.13 -28.56
C ASN A 340 -10.94 -16.84 -27.23
N TRP A 341 -12.15 -16.65 -26.69
CA TRP A 341 -12.58 -17.23 -25.43
C TRP A 341 -13.40 -18.50 -25.66
N TYR A 342 -13.14 -19.51 -24.85
CA TYR A 342 -13.80 -20.80 -24.89
C TYR A 342 -14.13 -21.28 -23.47
N GLN A 343 -15.01 -22.26 -23.37
CA GLN A 343 -15.30 -22.93 -22.10
C GLN A 343 -15.42 -24.43 -22.33
N ALA A 344 -14.85 -25.21 -21.41
CA ALA A 344 -14.91 -26.66 -21.44
C ALA A 344 -15.82 -27.20 -20.33
N TRP A 345 -16.52 -28.30 -20.61
CA TRP A 345 -17.31 -29.02 -19.62
C TRP A 345 -17.40 -30.50 -19.93
N ALA A 346 -17.59 -31.33 -18.90
CA ALA A 346 -17.97 -32.72 -19.06
C ALA A 346 -19.05 -33.12 -18.06
N GLU A 347 -19.88 -34.06 -18.47
CA GLU A 347 -20.76 -34.79 -17.56
C GLU A 347 -20.13 -36.15 -17.25
N VAL A 348 -19.95 -36.42 -15.96
CA VAL A 348 -19.29 -37.62 -15.49
C VAL A 348 -20.10 -38.23 -14.35
N GLU A 349 -20.18 -39.55 -14.33
CA GLU A 349 -20.84 -40.32 -13.28
C GLU A 349 -19.81 -41.19 -12.56
N VAL A 350 -19.80 -41.22 -11.23
CA VAL A 350 -18.78 -41.98 -10.48
C VAL A 350 -19.41 -42.69 -9.29
N THR A 351 -19.06 -43.96 -9.09
CA THR A 351 -19.39 -44.70 -7.87
C THR A 351 -18.21 -44.64 -6.89
N ASN A 352 -18.42 -44.73 -5.58
CA ASN A 352 -17.36 -44.92 -4.56
C ASN A 352 -16.00 -44.19 -4.76
N GLY A 353 -15.79 -43.01 -4.17
CA GLY A 353 -14.43 -42.59 -3.78
C GLY A 353 -13.48 -42.01 -4.83
N GLY A 354 -13.72 -42.16 -6.14
CA GLY A 354 -12.84 -41.63 -7.19
C GLY A 354 -12.80 -40.09 -7.25
N ARG A 355 -11.65 -39.49 -7.61
CA ARG A 355 -11.57 -38.02 -7.81
C ARG A 355 -11.39 -37.69 -9.28
N ILE A 356 -12.17 -36.75 -9.83
CA ILE A 356 -12.07 -36.35 -11.24
C ILE A 356 -11.80 -34.86 -11.35
N ALA A 357 -10.98 -34.47 -12.32
CA ALA A 357 -10.71 -33.09 -12.71
C ALA A 357 -10.78 -32.94 -14.24
N ILE A 358 -11.07 -31.73 -14.72
CA ILE A 358 -10.98 -31.39 -16.15
C ILE A 358 -9.97 -30.27 -16.31
N SER A 359 -8.89 -30.54 -17.02
CA SER A 359 -7.92 -29.52 -17.43
C SER A 359 -8.23 -29.00 -18.82
N HIS A 360 -8.10 -27.69 -19.00
CA HIS A 360 -8.15 -27.02 -20.30
C HIS A 360 -6.75 -26.56 -20.72
N PRO A 361 -6.53 -26.32 -22.02
CA PRO A 361 -5.20 -26.00 -22.52
C PRO A 361 -4.85 -24.50 -22.56
N GLY A 362 -5.79 -23.61 -22.24
CA GLY A 362 -5.53 -22.17 -22.16
C GLY A 362 -5.13 -21.71 -20.75
N THR A 363 -4.82 -20.43 -20.63
CA THR A 363 -4.85 -19.75 -19.33
C THR A 363 -6.29 -19.36 -19.04
N ASP A 364 -6.78 -19.73 -17.86
CA ASP A 364 -8.03 -19.18 -17.36
C ASP A 364 -7.86 -17.66 -17.10
N ALA A 365 -8.94 -17.01 -16.67
CA ALA A 365 -8.92 -15.60 -16.29
C ALA A 365 -7.96 -15.24 -15.13
N ASN A 366 -7.38 -16.23 -14.45
CA ASN A 366 -6.45 -16.06 -13.35
C ASN A 366 -4.99 -16.38 -13.74
N GLY A 367 -4.73 -16.73 -15.01
CA GLY A 367 -3.41 -17.17 -15.47
C GLY A 367 -3.09 -18.62 -15.10
N ASN A 368 -4.05 -19.38 -14.58
CA ASN A 368 -3.90 -20.78 -14.24
C ASN A 368 -4.08 -21.65 -15.49
N THR A 369 -3.17 -22.60 -15.67
CA THR A 369 -3.19 -23.60 -16.75
C THR A 369 -3.83 -24.92 -16.31
N LEU A 370 -4.12 -25.05 -15.02
CA LEU A 370 -4.72 -26.23 -14.40
C LEU A 370 -5.84 -25.78 -13.47
N PHE A 371 -7.06 -25.75 -13.98
CA PHE A 371 -8.23 -25.80 -13.10
C PHE A 371 -8.62 -27.26 -12.91
N GLY A 372 -8.70 -27.71 -11.67
CA GLY A 372 -9.32 -28.98 -11.33
C GLY A 372 -10.50 -28.70 -10.43
N SER A 373 -11.73 -28.87 -10.91
CA SER A 373 -12.85 -29.11 -10.01
C SER A 373 -12.57 -30.46 -9.36
N GLN A 374 -11.96 -30.48 -8.17
CA GLN A 374 -11.72 -31.73 -7.45
C GLN A 374 -13.02 -32.18 -6.80
N ALA A 375 -13.60 -33.28 -7.28
CA ALA A 375 -14.60 -34.00 -6.51
C ALA A 375 -13.90 -35.03 -5.61
N GLY A 376 -13.93 -34.86 -4.29
CA GLY A 376 -13.72 -35.98 -3.36
C GLY A 376 -15.05 -36.70 -3.16
N ILE A 377 -15.19 -37.94 -3.62
CA ILE A 377 -16.52 -38.58 -3.73
C ILE A 377 -16.82 -39.48 -2.52
N GLY A 378 -17.85 -39.11 -1.77
CA GLY A 378 -18.48 -39.99 -0.78
C GLY A 378 -19.68 -40.77 -1.33
N LEU A 379 -20.63 -40.15 -2.06
CA LEU A 379 -21.98 -40.74 -2.15
C LEU A 379 -22.84 -40.42 -3.42
N TYR A 380 -22.37 -39.70 -4.45
CA TYR A 380 -23.25 -39.29 -5.59
C TYR A 380 -22.85 -39.82 -6.97
N PRO A 381 -23.82 -40.37 -7.75
CA PRO A 381 -23.53 -41.01 -9.03
C PRO A 381 -23.43 -40.07 -10.23
N LYS A 382 -23.93 -38.81 -10.27
CA LYS A 382 -23.81 -37.93 -11.47
C LYS A 382 -23.25 -36.55 -11.13
N GLN A 383 -22.29 -36.05 -11.93
CA GLN A 383 -21.61 -34.77 -11.74
C GLN A 383 -21.41 -34.01 -13.07
N PHE A 384 -21.52 -32.69 -12.99
CA PHE A 384 -21.15 -31.77 -14.09
C PHE A 384 -19.88 -31.02 -13.69
N LEU A 385 -18.82 -31.26 -14.44
CA LEU A 385 -17.53 -30.62 -14.25
C LEU A 385 -17.38 -29.53 -15.33
N ARG A 386 -17.05 -28.31 -14.91
CA ARG A 386 -16.98 -27.14 -15.80
C ARG A 386 -15.73 -26.35 -15.52
N THR A 387 -15.06 -25.88 -16.56
CA THR A 387 -13.95 -24.95 -16.43
C THR A 387 -14.47 -23.51 -16.41
N PRO A 388 -13.76 -22.57 -15.78
CA PRO A 388 -13.93 -21.16 -16.10
C PRO A 388 -13.76 -20.93 -17.62
N PRO A 389 -14.33 -19.86 -18.19
CA PRO A 389 -13.93 -19.40 -19.51
C PRO A 389 -12.41 -19.20 -19.56
N PHE A 390 -11.78 -19.71 -20.60
CA PHE A 390 -10.35 -19.62 -20.82
C PHE A 390 -10.06 -18.99 -22.18
N LYS A 391 -8.93 -18.29 -22.25
CA LYS A 391 -8.44 -17.70 -23.49
C LYS A 391 -7.55 -18.72 -24.19
N ALA A 392 -7.87 -19.04 -25.44
CA ALA A 392 -7.06 -20.00 -26.19
C ALA A 392 -5.69 -19.41 -26.51
N THR A 393 -4.65 -20.19 -26.25
CA THR A 393 -3.25 -19.89 -26.59
C THR A 393 -2.84 -20.51 -27.92
N GLY A 394 -3.61 -21.46 -28.46
CA GLY A 394 -3.36 -22.13 -29.73
C GLY A 394 -4.09 -23.48 -29.86
N ALA A 395 -3.58 -24.35 -30.74
CA ALA A 395 -4.12 -25.69 -30.95
C ALA A 395 -3.85 -26.60 -29.75
N SER A 396 -4.88 -27.21 -29.18
CA SER A 396 -4.72 -27.97 -27.94
C SER A 396 -5.91 -28.89 -27.61
N LYS A 397 -5.82 -29.69 -26.54
CA LYS A 397 -6.81 -30.69 -26.15
C LYS A 397 -7.31 -30.47 -24.71
N PRO A 398 -8.63 -30.48 -24.45
CA PRO A 398 -9.13 -30.65 -23.10
C PRO A 398 -8.83 -32.08 -22.64
N THR A 399 -8.48 -32.23 -21.37
CA THR A 399 -8.19 -33.54 -20.77
C THR A 399 -9.00 -33.70 -19.51
N ILE A 400 -9.69 -34.84 -19.40
CA ILE A 400 -10.34 -35.27 -18.17
C ILE A 400 -9.36 -36.17 -17.43
N ASN A 401 -8.94 -35.78 -16.25
CA ASN A 401 -8.04 -36.54 -15.41
C ASN A 401 -8.84 -37.20 -14.28
N LEU A 402 -8.96 -38.52 -14.34
CA LEU A 402 -9.44 -39.33 -13.24
C LEU A 402 -8.26 -39.68 -12.34
N VAL A 403 -8.25 -39.18 -11.11
CA VAL A 403 -7.26 -39.50 -10.08
C VAL A 403 -7.74 -40.72 -9.29
N ILE A 404 -6.88 -41.72 -9.19
CA ILE A 404 -7.13 -43.02 -8.59
C ILE A 404 -6.30 -43.13 -7.30
N PRO A 405 -6.91 -43.00 -6.11
CA PRO A 405 -6.18 -43.17 -4.86
C PRO A 405 -5.79 -44.65 -4.67
N GLN A 406 -4.50 -44.94 -4.55
CA GLN A 406 -4.01 -46.28 -4.24
C GLN A 406 -4.50 -46.72 -2.85
N GLY A 407 -4.74 -48.02 -2.68
CA GLY A 407 -5.33 -48.59 -1.47
C GLY A 407 -6.83 -48.27 -1.30
N GLY A 408 -7.44 -47.54 -2.22
CA GLY A 408 -8.87 -47.24 -2.24
C GLY A 408 -9.75 -48.42 -2.67
N ALA A 409 -11.06 -48.28 -2.45
CA ALA A 409 -12.04 -49.24 -2.94
C ALA A 409 -12.18 -49.17 -4.47
N ALA A 410 -12.54 -50.30 -5.10
CA ALA A 410 -12.85 -50.34 -6.52
C ALA A 410 -14.07 -49.46 -6.84
N PHE A 411 -14.05 -48.85 -8.02
CA PHE A 411 -15.08 -47.91 -8.44
C PHE A 411 -15.25 -47.83 -9.95
N THR A 412 -16.38 -47.25 -10.39
CA THR A 412 -16.71 -47.06 -11.80
C THR A 412 -16.85 -45.57 -12.09
N ALA A 413 -16.25 -45.08 -13.17
CA ALA A 413 -16.42 -43.73 -13.68
C ALA A 413 -16.95 -43.74 -15.13
N LYS A 414 -18.08 -43.08 -15.39
CA LYS A 414 -18.70 -42.94 -16.72
C LYS A 414 -18.59 -41.50 -17.22
N VAL A 415 -17.77 -41.27 -18.23
CA VAL A 415 -17.80 -40.01 -18.99
C VAL A 415 -18.93 -40.08 -20.00
N LYS A 416 -19.94 -39.24 -19.83
CA LYS A 416 -21.15 -39.26 -20.66
C LYS A 416 -21.05 -38.37 -21.88
N ARG A 417 -20.44 -37.19 -21.70
CA ARG A 417 -20.28 -36.19 -22.74
C ARG A 417 -19.25 -35.14 -22.35
N VAL A 418 -18.56 -34.58 -23.34
CA VAL A 418 -17.50 -33.58 -23.19
C VAL A 418 -17.63 -32.53 -24.27
N PHE A 419 -17.44 -31.27 -23.89
CA PHE A 419 -17.66 -30.14 -24.76
C PHE A 419 -16.59 -29.09 -24.60
N VAL A 420 -16.31 -28.43 -25.73
CA VAL A 420 -15.66 -27.13 -25.77
C VAL A 420 -16.50 -26.25 -26.67
N VAL A 421 -16.92 -25.10 -26.18
CA VAL A 421 -17.74 -24.15 -26.93
C VAL A 421 -17.06 -22.79 -26.98
N PRO A 422 -17.16 -22.04 -28.10
CA PRO A 422 -16.76 -20.64 -28.12
C PRO A 422 -17.71 -19.85 -27.23
N VAL A 423 -17.16 -18.92 -26.45
CA VAL A 423 -17.94 -17.99 -25.62
C VAL A 423 -17.55 -16.57 -25.98
N ALA A 424 -18.48 -15.63 -25.79
CA ALA A 424 -18.13 -14.22 -25.86
C ALA A 424 -17.06 -13.91 -24.80
N ASN A 425 -16.21 -12.92 -25.07
CA ASN A 425 -15.30 -12.41 -24.05
C ASN A 425 -16.14 -12.06 -22.80
N PRO A 426 -15.97 -12.77 -21.67
CA PRO A 426 -16.83 -12.60 -20.51
C PRO A 426 -16.71 -11.19 -19.91
N TYR A 427 -15.70 -10.41 -20.32
CA TYR A 427 -15.41 -9.06 -19.84
C TYR A 427 -15.85 -7.94 -20.81
N ALA A 428 -16.25 -8.26 -22.05
CA ALA A 428 -16.68 -7.25 -23.02
C ALA A 428 -18.05 -6.63 -22.68
N THR A 429 -18.93 -7.39 -22.00
CA THR A 429 -20.29 -6.96 -21.59
C THR A 429 -20.33 -6.08 -20.35
N TRP A 430 -19.20 -5.94 -19.64
CA TRP A 430 -19.11 -5.22 -18.37
C TRP A 430 -18.67 -3.75 -18.53
N ASN A 431 -18.50 -3.26 -19.76
CA ASN A 431 -17.91 -1.93 -20.06
C ASN A 431 -16.53 -1.68 -19.43
N VAL A 432 -15.82 -2.73 -18.98
CA VAL A 432 -14.40 -2.68 -18.51
C VAL A 432 -13.41 -2.76 -19.67
N THR A 433 -13.77 -2.25 -20.86
CA THR A 433 -12.81 -2.06 -21.95
C THR A 433 -11.89 -0.87 -21.72
N ALA A 434 -12.28 0.10 -20.88
CA ALA A 434 -11.40 1.18 -20.46
C ALA A 434 -10.44 0.69 -19.36
N PRO A 435 -9.12 0.96 -19.49
CA PRO A 435 -8.16 0.72 -18.43
C PRO A 435 -8.62 1.37 -17.11
N PRO A 436 -8.32 0.77 -15.95
CA PRO A 436 -8.56 1.41 -14.66
C PRO A 436 -7.98 2.83 -14.62
N ALA A 437 -8.74 3.77 -14.05
CA ALA A 437 -8.24 5.11 -13.82
C ALA A 437 -7.98 5.32 -12.32
N ASN A 438 -6.80 5.83 -12.00
CA ASN A 438 -6.43 6.16 -10.63
C ASN A 438 -7.30 7.31 -10.11
N THR A 439 -7.88 7.14 -8.92
CA THR A 439 -8.66 8.17 -8.22
C THR A 439 -7.98 8.62 -6.93
N VAL A 440 -7.16 7.77 -6.32
CA VAL A 440 -6.26 8.11 -5.22
C VAL A 440 -4.88 7.54 -5.55
N PRO A 441 -3.82 8.36 -5.58
CA PRO A 441 -2.48 7.90 -5.94
C PRO A 441 -1.96 6.77 -5.04
N PRO A 442 -1.12 5.87 -5.58
CA PRO A 442 -0.39 4.89 -4.78
C PRO A 442 0.60 5.58 -3.82
N SER A 443 0.92 4.90 -2.72
CA SER A 443 1.92 5.35 -1.75
C SER A 443 2.84 4.20 -1.35
N VAL A 444 4.08 4.53 -0.97
CA VAL A 444 5.06 3.56 -0.46
C VAL A 444 5.58 4.01 0.89
N SER A 445 5.78 3.07 1.81
CA SER A 445 6.25 3.35 3.17
C SER A 445 7.13 2.22 3.69
N ILE A 446 8.09 2.53 4.55
CA ILE A 446 8.91 1.56 5.26
C ILE A 446 8.89 1.87 6.77
N PRO A 447 8.70 0.89 7.66
CA PRO A 447 8.78 1.14 9.10
C PRO A 447 10.24 1.29 9.54
N GLY A 448 10.60 2.44 10.10
CA GLY A 448 11.95 2.69 10.64
C GLY A 448 13.03 2.93 9.58
N ALA A 449 14.29 2.76 9.97
CA ALA A 449 15.45 3.02 9.11
C ALA A 449 15.51 2.04 7.92
N ARG A 450 15.98 2.53 6.76
CA ARG A 450 16.22 1.69 5.57
C ARG A 450 17.46 0.82 5.80
N ALA A 451 17.25 -0.43 6.16
CA ALA A 451 18.29 -1.44 6.29
C ALA A 451 18.00 -2.62 5.37
N VAL A 452 19.03 -3.42 5.07
CA VAL A 452 18.86 -4.68 4.35
C VAL A 452 17.92 -5.58 5.17
N GLY A 453 16.88 -6.11 4.52
CA GLY A 453 15.85 -6.91 5.18
C GLY A 453 14.62 -6.11 5.65
N SER A 454 14.65 -4.77 5.64
CA SER A 454 13.46 -3.96 5.92
C SER A 454 12.40 -4.14 4.82
N VAL A 455 11.12 -4.18 5.22
CA VAL A 455 10.00 -4.42 4.29
C VAL A 455 9.33 -3.10 3.90
N VAL A 456 9.47 -2.73 2.62
CA VAL A 456 8.69 -1.66 1.98
C VAL A 456 7.27 -2.16 1.75
N THR A 457 6.31 -1.38 2.21
CA THR A 457 4.87 -1.58 1.98
C THR A 457 4.43 -0.70 0.82
N ILE A 458 3.76 -1.28 -0.17
CA ILE A 458 3.25 -0.60 -1.36
C ILE A 458 1.73 -0.58 -1.29
N ASN A 459 1.16 0.57 -1.00
CA ASN A 459 -0.28 0.80 -1.09
C ASN A 459 -0.62 1.18 -2.54
N PRO A 460 -1.49 0.43 -3.24
CA PRO A 460 -1.83 0.74 -4.63
C PRO A 460 -2.65 2.03 -4.78
N GLY A 461 -3.18 2.61 -3.70
CA GLY A 461 -4.14 3.70 -3.77
C GLY A 461 -5.53 3.19 -4.17
N THR A 462 -6.35 4.06 -4.74
CA THR A 462 -7.72 3.74 -5.17
C THR A 462 -7.86 3.91 -6.67
N TRP A 463 -8.54 2.96 -7.30
CA TRP A 463 -8.72 2.90 -8.75
C TRP A 463 -10.19 2.66 -9.09
N SER A 464 -10.67 3.38 -10.09
CA SER A 464 -11.98 3.13 -10.71
C SER A 464 -11.88 1.99 -11.74
N GLY A 465 -12.98 1.29 -12.01
CA GLY A 465 -13.00 0.19 -12.99
C GLY A 465 -12.31 -1.10 -12.51
N VAL A 466 -11.84 -1.13 -11.26
CA VAL A 466 -11.36 -2.32 -10.57
C VAL A 466 -12.49 -2.86 -9.69
N LEU A 467 -13.18 -3.92 -10.12
CA LEU A 467 -14.25 -4.54 -9.32
C LEU A 467 -13.68 -5.09 -8.01
N VAL A 468 -14.29 -4.82 -6.85
CA VAL A 468 -13.86 -5.34 -5.54
C VAL A 468 -14.60 -6.65 -5.25
N GLY A 469 -13.88 -7.71 -4.86
CA GLY A 469 -14.45 -9.06 -4.65
C GLY A 469 -13.43 -10.17 -4.93
N SER A 470 -13.66 -11.37 -4.38
CA SER A 470 -12.69 -12.48 -4.15
C SER A 470 -12.10 -13.18 -5.39
N GLN A 471 -12.06 -12.53 -6.55
CA GLN A 471 -12.04 -13.27 -7.81
C GLN A 471 -11.00 -12.91 -8.85
N GLN A 472 -9.96 -12.12 -8.54
CA GLN A 472 -8.82 -12.00 -9.48
C GLN A 472 -7.52 -11.81 -8.73
N GLN A 473 -6.63 -12.80 -8.83
CA GLN A 473 -5.56 -13.00 -7.87
C GLN A 473 -4.39 -12.01 -7.93
N LYS A 474 -4.25 -11.14 -8.95
CA LYS A 474 -3.26 -10.03 -8.91
C LYS A 474 -3.74 -8.84 -9.76
N ARG A 475 -4.29 -7.80 -9.12
CA ARG A 475 -4.88 -6.62 -9.79
C ARG A 475 -3.93 -5.47 -9.98
N TYR A 476 -2.87 -5.45 -9.19
CA TYR A 476 -1.90 -4.36 -9.18
C TYR A 476 -0.52 -4.93 -9.51
N ARG A 477 0.25 -4.14 -10.24
CA ARG A 477 1.68 -4.37 -10.47
C ARG A 477 2.44 -3.13 -10.13
N ALA A 478 3.48 -3.27 -9.32
CA ALA A 478 4.51 -2.26 -9.18
C ALA A 478 5.74 -2.67 -9.99
N ALA A 479 6.11 -1.88 -10.99
CA ALA A 479 7.43 -1.97 -11.60
C ALA A 479 8.42 -1.21 -10.72
N LEU A 480 9.37 -1.92 -10.12
CA LEU A 480 10.43 -1.34 -9.30
C LEU A 480 11.56 -0.86 -10.20
N TYR A 481 11.97 0.38 -9.99
CA TYR A 481 13.18 0.97 -10.55
C TYR A 481 14.12 1.40 -9.42
N ARG A 482 15.43 1.29 -9.67
CA ARG A 482 16.50 1.71 -8.78
C ARG A 482 17.38 2.69 -9.54
N ASP A 483 17.50 3.93 -9.07
CA ASP A 483 18.17 5.04 -9.78
C ASP A 483 17.70 5.20 -11.25
N GLY A 484 16.45 4.83 -11.53
CA GLY A 484 15.88 4.87 -12.88
C GLY A 484 16.04 3.59 -13.71
N ASP A 485 16.83 2.61 -13.27
CA ASP A 485 16.97 1.31 -13.93
C ASP A 485 15.89 0.33 -13.46
N PHE A 486 15.25 -0.37 -14.40
CA PHE A 486 14.23 -1.36 -14.08
C PHE A 486 14.85 -2.57 -13.36
N VAL A 487 14.23 -2.97 -12.24
CA VAL A 487 14.68 -4.11 -11.43
C VAL A 487 13.74 -5.31 -11.63
N GLN A 488 12.47 -5.17 -11.28
CA GLN A 488 11.50 -6.27 -11.34
C GLN A 488 10.05 -5.78 -11.29
N ASN A 489 9.12 -6.68 -11.61
CA ASN A 489 7.69 -6.49 -11.40
C ASN A 489 7.24 -7.20 -10.11
N ILE A 490 6.42 -6.52 -9.31
CA ILE A 490 5.79 -7.04 -8.09
C ILE A 490 4.28 -7.04 -8.33
N ASP A 491 3.67 -8.22 -8.45
CA ASP A 491 2.23 -8.38 -8.68
C ASP A 491 1.48 -8.71 -7.36
N PHE A 492 0.41 -7.99 -7.05
CA PHE A 492 -0.34 -8.11 -5.77
C PHE A 492 -1.84 -7.80 -5.90
N SER A 493 -2.64 -8.15 -4.88
CA SER A 493 -4.11 -8.07 -4.88
C SER A 493 -4.71 -7.01 -3.95
N SER A 494 -3.99 -6.63 -2.90
CA SER A 494 -4.34 -5.55 -1.99
C SER A 494 -3.12 -4.66 -1.75
N THR A 495 -2.25 -5.03 -0.81
CA THR A 495 -1.02 -4.31 -0.50
C THR A 495 0.16 -5.10 -1.05
N GLY A 496 1.05 -4.44 -1.79
CA GLY A 496 2.30 -5.02 -2.25
C GLY A 496 3.38 -4.92 -1.17
N SER A 497 4.40 -5.76 -1.27
CA SER A 497 5.57 -5.68 -0.40
C SER A 497 6.86 -5.90 -1.19
N TYR A 498 7.93 -5.27 -0.73
CA TYR A 498 9.28 -5.46 -1.24
C TYR A 498 10.28 -5.43 -0.09
N THR A 499 11.11 -6.46 0.03
CA THR A 499 12.18 -6.49 1.04
C THR A 499 13.46 -5.88 0.46
N LEU A 500 14.02 -4.90 1.14
CA LEU A 500 15.25 -4.23 0.71
C LEU A 500 16.43 -5.19 0.68
N VAL A 501 17.20 -5.13 -0.40
CA VAL A 501 18.48 -5.82 -0.55
C VAL A 501 19.66 -4.85 -0.41
N ALA A 502 20.86 -5.38 -0.27
CA ALA A 502 22.09 -4.55 -0.17
C ALA A 502 22.24 -3.54 -1.32
N ALA A 503 21.79 -3.92 -2.53
CA ALA A 503 21.87 -3.06 -3.72
C ALA A 503 20.90 -1.85 -3.68
N ASP A 504 19.89 -1.84 -2.80
CA ASP A 504 18.92 -0.74 -2.70
C ASP A 504 19.34 0.35 -1.73
N ILE A 505 20.31 0.07 -0.85
CA ILE A 505 20.72 0.99 0.20
C ILE A 505 21.40 2.21 -0.42
N GLY A 506 20.93 3.40 -0.03
CA GLY A 506 21.41 4.69 -0.57
C GLY A 506 20.97 4.98 -2.01
N LYS A 507 20.01 4.24 -2.55
CA LYS A 507 19.47 4.43 -3.91
C LYS A 507 18.06 5.00 -3.89
N ASP A 508 17.69 5.66 -4.99
CA ASP A 508 16.32 6.11 -5.21
C ASP A 508 15.49 4.94 -5.74
N LEU A 509 14.49 4.52 -4.95
CA LEU A 509 13.55 3.49 -5.35
C LEU A 509 12.25 4.12 -5.85
N ARG A 510 11.90 3.81 -7.10
CA ARG A 510 10.65 4.23 -7.72
C ARG A 510 9.78 3.00 -7.99
N PHE A 511 8.51 3.09 -7.61
CA PHE A 511 7.51 2.06 -7.84
C PHE A 511 6.44 2.63 -8.76
N ASP A 512 6.45 2.19 -10.02
CA ASP A 512 5.41 2.55 -10.98
C ASP A 512 4.26 1.57 -10.87
N VAL A 513 3.18 2.01 -10.22
CA VAL A 513 2.03 1.16 -9.92
C VAL A 513 0.98 1.26 -11.01
N SER A 514 0.63 0.13 -11.61
CA SER A 514 -0.46 0.00 -12.57
C SER A 514 -1.54 -0.92 -12.01
N ALA A 515 -2.80 -0.63 -12.34
CA ALA A 515 -3.92 -1.51 -12.10
C ALA A 515 -4.35 -2.17 -13.41
N ALA A 516 -4.70 -3.45 -13.33
CA ALA A 516 -5.35 -4.18 -14.39
C ALA A 516 -6.83 -4.40 -14.02
N ASN A 517 -7.71 -4.26 -15.00
CA ASN A 517 -9.07 -4.76 -14.85
C ASN A 517 -9.15 -6.22 -15.29
N GLN A 518 -10.37 -6.76 -15.23
CA GLN A 518 -10.66 -8.15 -15.53
C GLN A 518 -10.49 -8.53 -17.00
N ALA A 519 -10.43 -7.54 -17.90
CA ALA A 519 -10.13 -7.70 -19.32
C ALA A 519 -8.62 -7.62 -19.63
N GLU A 520 -7.76 -7.62 -18.60
CA GLU A 520 -6.31 -7.39 -18.68
C GLU A 520 -5.91 -6.01 -19.25
N ALA A 521 -6.86 -5.09 -19.40
CA ALA A 521 -6.54 -3.73 -19.78
C ALA A 521 -5.82 -3.05 -18.60
N ARG A 522 -4.54 -2.74 -18.81
CA ARG A 522 -3.70 -2.09 -17.79
C ARG A 522 -3.78 -0.59 -17.90
N SER A 523 -3.93 0.05 -16.75
CA SER A 523 -3.80 1.48 -16.61
C SER A 523 -2.40 1.94 -17.00
N ALA A 524 -2.28 3.23 -17.33
CA ALA A 524 -0.98 3.88 -17.21
C ALA A 524 -0.47 3.72 -15.77
N ALA A 525 0.83 3.54 -15.63
CA ALA A 525 1.43 3.44 -14.31
C ALA A 525 1.45 4.80 -13.63
N VAL A 526 1.14 4.84 -12.34
CA VAL A 526 1.24 6.01 -11.47
C VAL A 526 2.42 5.78 -10.55
N THR A 527 3.34 6.74 -10.55
CA THR A 527 4.58 6.65 -9.80
C THR A 527 4.35 6.91 -8.30
N ALA A 528 4.81 5.98 -7.47
CA ALA A 528 5.07 6.19 -6.05
C ALA A 528 6.59 6.09 -5.83
N VAL A 529 7.19 7.12 -5.24
CA VAL A 529 8.63 7.14 -4.98
C VAL A 529 8.85 6.88 -3.50
N LEU A 530 9.76 5.95 -3.17
CA LEU A 530 10.32 5.86 -1.83
C LEU A 530 11.55 6.79 -1.79
N GLY A 531 11.30 8.09 -1.96
CA GLY A 531 12.30 9.14 -1.83
C GLY A 531 12.29 9.66 -0.41
N GLY A 532 13.45 9.78 0.22
CA GLY A 532 13.50 10.32 1.58
C GLY A 532 14.82 10.04 2.24
N ASP A 533 15.49 11.12 2.57
CA ASP A 533 16.54 11.18 3.57
C ASP A 533 16.16 10.33 4.80
N ILE A 534 17.12 9.56 5.30
CA ILE A 534 17.00 8.73 6.53
C ILE A 534 18.04 9.14 7.56
N THR A 535 18.89 10.09 7.22
CA THR A 535 19.89 10.62 8.10
C THR A 535 19.18 11.66 8.95
N ALA A 536 19.19 11.46 10.27
CA ALA A 536 18.67 12.49 11.16
C ALA A 536 19.57 13.73 11.08
N PRO A 537 18.99 14.94 11.22
CA PRO A 537 19.76 16.18 11.18
C PRO A 537 20.79 16.18 12.32
N ALA A 538 22.05 16.38 11.96
CA ALA A 538 23.18 16.41 12.88
C ALA A 538 23.57 17.84 13.23
N LEU A 539 23.78 18.09 14.54
CA LEU A 539 24.25 19.38 15.02
C LEU A 539 25.69 19.61 14.55
N GLN A 540 25.91 20.67 13.78
CA GLN A 540 27.25 21.07 13.34
C GLN A 540 27.87 22.11 14.28
N LYS A 541 27.06 23.01 14.85
CA LYS A 541 27.56 24.14 15.63
C LYS A 541 26.54 24.64 16.64
N ALA A 542 27.02 25.02 17.82
CA ALA A 542 26.26 25.73 18.85
C ALA A 542 27.04 26.97 19.30
N GLU A 543 26.48 28.17 19.13
CA GLU A 543 27.18 29.42 19.44
C GLU A 543 26.28 30.54 19.96
N THR A 544 26.88 31.52 20.63
CA THR A 544 26.27 32.79 21.06
C THR A 544 27.31 33.89 20.98
N THR A 545 26.88 35.16 21.01
CA THR A 545 27.78 36.31 21.15
C THR A 545 27.68 36.90 22.56
N VAL A 546 28.76 37.50 23.06
CA VAL A 546 28.73 38.28 24.31
C VAL A 546 27.66 39.38 24.24
N GLY A 547 26.89 39.54 25.31
CA GLY A 547 25.79 40.50 25.39
C GLY A 547 24.47 40.05 24.73
N ALA A 548 24.48 38.97 23.94
CA ALA A 548 23.26 38.40 23.38
C ALA A 548 22.52 37.53 24.41
N ASN A 549 21.19 37.52 24.36
CA ASN A 549 20.34 36.60 25.12
C ASN A 549 19.88 35.42 24.25
N THR A 550 20.62 35.09 23.19
CA THR A 550 20.26 34.05 22.22
C THR A 550 21.39 33.07 21.95
N ILE A 551 21.08 31.79 21.82
CA ILE A 551 21.99 30.74 21.32
C ILE A 551 21.48 30.28 19.95
N VAL A 552 22.39 30.09 19.00
CA VAL A 552 22.08 29.58 17.66
C VAL A 552 22.69 28.20 17.51
N LEU A 553 21.84 27.22 17.23
CA LEU A 553 22.22 25.88 16.81
C LEU A 553 22.13 25.80 15.28
N THR A 554 23.16 25.27 14.63
CA THR A 554 23.19 25.06 13.17
C THR A 554 23.32 23.59 12.85
N TYR A 555 22.45 23.11 11.96
CA TYR A 555 22.39 21.71 11.53
C TYR A 555 22.87 21.53 10.08
N ASP A 556 23.19 20.30 9.74
CA ASP A 556 23.69 19.87 8.42
C ASP A 556 22.62 19.86 7.31
N GLU A 557 21.37 20.16 7.63
CA GLU A 557 20.26 20.21 6.67
C GLU A 557 19.10 21.13 7.12
N VAL A 558 18.08 21.27 6.25
CA VAL A 558 16.92 22.15 6.47
C VAL A 558 15.91 21.48 7.39
N LEU A 559 15.51 22.23 8.42
CA LEU A 559 14.69 21.77 9.53
C LEU A 559 13.21 22.14 9.38
N GLN A 560 12.40 21.42 10.15
CA GLN A 560 11.02 21.71 10.51
C GLN A 560 10.80 21.42 12.00
N GLY A 561 9.57 21.67 12.48
CA GLY A 561 9.20 21.47 13.88
C GLY A 561 9.13 22.77 14.67
N ALA A 562 8.55 22.67 15.86
CA ALA A 562 8.31 23.78 16.77
C ALA A 562 8.43 23.27 18.22
N PRO A 563 9.64 22.85 18.64
CA PRO A 563 9.85 22.31 19.97
C PRO A 563 9.52 23.36 21.04
N ALA A 564 8.84 22.94 22.10
CA ALA A 564 8.53 23.82 23.21
C ALA A 564 9.80 24.27 23.96
N PRO A 565 9.84 25.46 24.56
CA PRO A 565 10.97 25.90 25.40
C PRO A 565 11.40 24.89 26.47
N SER A 566 10.44 24.12 27.02
CA SER A 566 10.70 23.07 28.02
C SER A 566 11.49 21.87 27.49
N ALA A 567 11.69 21.75 26.18
CA ALA A 567 12.56 20.74 25.59
C ALA A 567 14.05 21.05 25.77
N PHE A 568 14.39 22.27 26.20
CA PHE A 568 15.76 22.73 26.36
C PHE A 568 16.06 23.13 27.80
N ALA A 569 17.27 22.82 28.26
CA ALA A 569 17.82 23.35 29.50
C ALA A 569 19.18 23.98 29.20
N ILE A 570 19.39 25.22 29.66
CA ILE A 570 20.67 25.91 29.54
C ILE A 570 21.25 26.05 30.93
N SER A 571 22.53 25.72 31.07
CA SER A 571 23.31 26.03 32.26
C SER A 571 24.42 27.01 31.90
N ASN A 572 24.66 27.96 32.79
CA ASN A 572 25.73 28.94 32.71
C ASN A 572 26.57 28.93 34.00
N SER A 573 27.63 29.74 34.05
CA SER A 573 28.52 29.81 35.22
C SER A 573 27.83 30.23 36.53
N ALA A 574 26.64 30.83 36.48
CA ALA A 574 25.84 31.22 37.64
C ALA A 574 24.64 30.29 37.90
N GLY A 575 24.55 29.15 37.20
CA GLY A 575 23.47 28.17 37.32
C GLY A 575 22.55 28.13 36.10
N ALA A 576 21.31 27.69 36.30
CA ALA A 576 20.34 27.53 35.22
C ALA A 576 19.97 28.88 34.56
N ASP A 577 19.84 28.89 33.23
CA ASP A 577 19.38 30.02 32.41
C ASP A 577 18.06 29.65 31.73
N PRO A 578 16.90 30.07 32.26
CA PRO A 578 15.62 29.67 31.70
C PRO A 578 15.45 30.07 30.23
N VAL A 579 14.93 29.14 29.42
CA VAL A 579 14.60 29.35 28.01
C VAL A 579 13.21 29.97 27.90
N THR A 580 13.11 31.06 27.13
CA THR A 580 11.87 31.85 26.96
C THR A 580 11.29 31.78 25.55
N GLY A 581 12.06 31.32 24.56
CA GLY A 581 11.58 31.17 23.19
C GLY A 581 12.48 30.28 22.34
N VAL A 582 11.88 29.63 21.34
CA VAL A 582 12.58 28.80 20.36
C VAL A 582 12.00 29.07 18.98
N ALA A 583 12.86 29.32 17.99
CA ALA A 583 12.46 29.54 16.61
C ALA A 583 13.31 28.66 15.68
N VAL A 584 12.66 27.90 14.80
CA VAL A 584 13.29 27.07 13.77
C VAL A 584 13.14 27.77 12.43
N SER A 585 14.25 27.98 11.71
CA SER A 585 14.24 28.60 10.39
C SER A 585 15.39 28.09 9.52
N GLY A 586 15.07 27.56 8.34
CA GLY A 586 16.09 26.98 7.47
C GLY A 586 16.83 25.87 8.21
N ARG A 587 18.15 26.02 8.40
CA ARG A 587 19.03 25.04 9.05
C ARG A 587 19.33 25.37 10.52
N THR A 588 18.69 26.41 11.06
CA THR A 588 19.04 26.96 12.36
C THR A 588 17.90 26.88 13.36
N VAL A 589 18.27 26.68 14.62
CA VAL A 589 17.39 26.81 15.78
C VAL A 589 17.92 27.94 16.64
N THR A 590 17.13 29.01 16.80
CA THR A 590 17.45 30.15 17.65
C THR A 590 16.72 30.02 18.98
N ILE A 591 17.47 29.98 20.07
CA ILE A 591 16.98 29.77 21.43
C ILE A 591 17.18 31.06 22.21
N THR A 592 16.11 31.60 22.79
CA THR A 592 16.15 32.83 23.60
C THR A 592 16.15 32.47 25.08
N LYS A 593 17.06 33.03 25.86
CA LYS A 593 17.20 32.80 27.30
C LYS A 593 17.01 34.09 28.10
N THR A 594 16.83 33.98 29.42
CA THR A 594 16.49 35.15 30.24
C THR A 594 17.68 36.11 30.42
N ARG A 595 18.90 35.58 30.50
CA ARG A 595 20.10 36.40 30.73
C ARG A 595 20.94 36.62 29.48
N ALA A 596 21.43 37.84 29.31
CA ALA A 596 22.51 38.11 28.37
C ALA A 596 23.78 37.30 28.72
N THR A 597 24.46 36.78 27.71
CA THR A 597 25.70 36.00 27.85
C THR A 597 26.85 36.89 28.29
N ALA A 598 27.49 36.57 29.41
CA ALA A 598 28.71 37.21 29.85
C ALA A 598 29.95 36.53 29.23
N LEU A 599 31.04 37.27 29.07
CA LEU A 599 32.30 36.73 28.52
C LEU A 599 32.89 35.60 29.38
N THR A 600 32.57 35.58 30.68
CA THR A 600 33.02 34.57 31.65
C THR A 600 32.07 33.39 31.78
N ASP A 601 30.99 33.34 31.00
CA ASP A 601 30.05 32.22 31.07
C ASP A 601 30.68 30.95 30.46
N VAL A 602 30.43 29.81 31.11
CA VAL A 602 30.58 28.49 30.51
C VAL A 602 29.17 28.00 30.25
N LEU A 603 28.79 27.95 28.98
CA LEU A 603 27.43 27.61 28.57
C LEU A 603 27.35 26.18 28.07
N THR A 604 26.41 25.42 28.63
CA THR A 604 25.99 24.13 28.09
C THR A 604 24.51 24.14 27.78
N ILE A 605 24.12 23.35 26.79
CA ILE A 605 22.73 23.14 26.42
C ILE A 605 22.38 21.66 26.37
N ASP A 606 21.25 21.32 26.97
CA ASP A 606 20.57 20.04 26.82
C ASP A 606 19.35 20.21 25.91
N TYR A 607 19.08 19.18 25.09
CA TYR A 607 17.87 19.08 24.29
C TYR A 607 17.28 17.69 24.46
N THR A 608 16.07 17.63 25.01
CA THR A 608 15.28 16.39 25.14
C THR A 608 14.18 16.40 24.08
N PRO A 609 14.27 15.55 23.03
CA PRO A 609 13.30 15.55 21.94
C PRO A 609 11.87 15.34 22.46
N PRO A 610 10.94 16.29 22.25
CA PRO A 610 9.56 16.13 22.68
C PRO A 610 8.83 15.13 21.78
N GLY A 611 7.83 14.43 22.32
CA GLY A 611 6.98 13.53 21.53
C GLY A 611 6.10 14.24 20.50
N THR A 612 5.96 15.56 20.58
CA THR A 612 5.22 16.40 19.62
C THR A 612 6.10 17.52 19.10
N SER A 613 6.11 17.71 17.79
CA SER A 613 6.87 18.76 17.08
C SER A 613 8.36 18.88 17.47
N PRO A 614 9.15 17.77 17.52
CA PRO A 614 10.59 17.86 17.76
C PRO A 614 11.30 18.61 16.63
N ILE A 615 12.55 19.03 16.85
CA ILE A 615 13.45 19.37 15.75
C ILE A 615 13.56 18.15 14.83
N ALA A 616 13.20 18.31 13.56
CA ALA A 616 13.27 17.27 12.55
C ALA A 616 13.68 17.85 11.20
N ASP A 617 14.12 17.02 10.27
CA ASP A 617 14.28 17.40 8.86
C ASP A 617 12.92 17.43 8.14
N ARG A 618 12.91 17.83 6.86
CA ARG A 618 11.68 17.81 6.03
C ARG A 618 11.12 16.41 5.76
N ALA A 619 11.94 15.37 5.90
CA ALA A 619 11.52 13.97 5.74
C ALA A 619 10.86 13.39 7.01
N GLY A 620 10.95 14.09 8.15
CA GLY A 620 10.39 13.70 9.43
C GLY A 620 11.37 12.96 10.36
N ASN A 621 12.66 12.87 10.04
CA ASN A 621 13.67 12.30 10.92
C ASN A 621 13.96 13.27 12.07
N ALA A 622 13.78 12.83 13.32
CA ALA A 622 14.00 13.66 14.50
C ALA A 622 15.49 13.79 14.82
N ALA A 623 15.93 15.01 15.17
CA ALA A 623 17.27 15.26 15.68
C ALA A 623 17.53 14.48 16.97
N ALA A 624 18.77 14.00 17.14
CA ALA A 624 19.18 13.33 18.37
C ALA A 624 19.13 14.27 19.60
N ALA A 625 19.01 13.68 20.79
CA ALA A 625 19.12 14.41 22.05
C ALA A 625 20.52 15.02 22.21
N LEU A 626 20.59 16.19 22.84
CA LEU A 626 21.85 16.82 23.24
C LEU A 626 21.99 16.72 24.76
N ALA A 627 23.18 16.32 25.22
CA ALA A 627 23.52 16.22 26.63
C ALA A 627 24.76 17.06 26.92
N ALA A 628 24.62 18.10 27.75
CA ALA A 628 25.66 19.05 28.13
C ALA A 628 26.48 19.58 26.94
N GLN A 629 25.84 19.86 25.81
CA GLN A 629 26.52 20.33 24.60
C GLN A 629 27.14 21.71 24.88
N SER A 630 28.46 21.82 24.79
CA SER A 630 29.17 23.08 24.97
C SER A 630 28.77 24.09 23.90
N VAL A 631 28.50 25.32 24.33
CA VAL A 631 28.16 26.45 23.44
C VAL A 631 29.36 27.38 23.35
N THR A 632 29.79 27.67 22.12
CA THR A 632 30.91 28.58 21.90
C THR A 632 30.44 30.02 22.08
N ILE A 633 31.06 30.76 22.98
CA ILE A 633 30.83 32.21 23.11
C ILE A 633 31.79 32.91 22.15
N ALA A 634 31.28 33.35 21.02
CA ALA A 634 32.01 34.19 20.09
C ALA A 634 32.12 35.61 20.68
N ASP A 635 33.35 36.09 20.75
CA ASP A 635 33.62 37.49 21.04
C ASP A 635 33.63 38.31 19.74
N VAL A 636 33.34 39.61 19.84
CA VAL A 636 33.38 40.52 18.69
C VAL A 636 34.85 40.86 18.40
N LEU A 637 35.37 40.36 17.27
CA LEU A 637 36.73 40.64 16.76
C LEU A 637 37.17 42.12 16.97
N LEU A 638 38.32 42.34 17.62
CA LEU A 638 39.00 43.64 17.65
C LEU A 638 39.62 43.93 16.28
N ARG A 639 39.33 45.08 15.66
CA ARG A 639 40.03 45.52 14.43
C ARG A 639 41.11 46.54 14.79
N LEU A 640 42.38 46.25 14.52
CA LEU A 640 43.44 47.25 14.59
C LEU A 640 43.38 48.12 13.33
N GLN A 641 43.25 49.44 13.47
CA GLN A 641 43.43 50.35 12.33
C GLN A 641 44.94 50.56 12.11
N SER A 642 45.44 50.28 10.90
CA SER A 642 46.80 50.67 10.51
C SER A 642 46.82 52.16 10.11
N LEU A 643 47.96 52.81 10.34
CA LEU A 643 48.33 54.05 9.64
C LEU A 643 49.63 53.77 8.86
N GLY A 644 49.51 53.01 7.78
CA GLY A 644 50.60 52.68 6.84
C GLY A 644 50.14 51.70 5.74
N ALA A 645 50.58 51.93 4.51
CA ALA A 645 49.98 51.52 3.22
C ALA A 645 49.84 50.02 2.89
N ASN A 646 49.90 49.09 3.85
CA ASN A 646 49.97 47.64 3.57
C ASN A 646 48.81 46.81 4.16
N MET A 647 47.56 47.27 4.06
CA MET A 647 46.38 46.47 4.38
C MET A 647 45.40 46.53 3.20
N VAL A 648 44.98 45.38 2.65
CA VAL A 648 43.95 45.25 1.60
C VAL A 648 42.76 44.45 2.14
N GLU A 649 41.54 44.92 1.87
CA GLU A 649 40.30 44.30 2.36
C GLU A 649 40.06 42.97 1.63
N THR A 650 39.70 41.91 2.36
CA THR A 650 39.38 40.63 1.72
C THR A 650 38.03 40.72 1.01
N ALA A 651 37.92 40.10 -0.17
CA ALA A 651 36.77 40.18 -1.07
C ALA A 651 35.43 39.65 -0.49
N ASN A 652 35.49 39.03 0.69
CA ASN A 652 34.38 38.43 1.42
C ASN A 652 33.97 39.24 2.66
N GLY A 653 34.52 40.44 2.86
CA GLY A 653 33.99 41.45 3.80
C GLY A 653 34.12 41.12 5.29
N ASN A 654 34.76 40.00 5.65
CA ASN A 654 34.85 39.51 7.04
C ASN A 654 36.16 39.87 7.75
N GLY A 655 37.08 40.61 7.12
CA GLY A 655 38.32 41.05 7.76
C GLY A 655 39.38 41.55 6.79
N TRP A 656 40.47 42.07 7.34
CA TRP A 656 41.68 42.43 6.59
C TRP A 656 42.70 41.29 6.75
N ASP A 657 43.11 40.66 5.65
CA ASP A 657 44.23 39.72 5.64
C ASP A 657 45.52 40.47 5.27
N TYR A 658 46.59 40.26 6.04
CA TYR A 658 47.93 40.68 5.65
C TYR A 658 48.61 39.53 4.88
N THR A 659 48.65 39.63 3.55
CA THR A 659 49.52 38.77 2.75
C THR A 659 50.94 39.32 2.78
N SER A 660 51.82 38.72 3.58
CA SER A 660 53.22 38.58 3.18
C SER A 660 53.49 37.10 2.93
N THR A 661 53.95 36.76 1.73
CA THR A 661 54.58 35.46 1.44
C THR A 661 55.93 35.28 2.20
N ALA A 662 56.15 35.99 3.29
CA ALA A 662 57.35 35.87 4.12
C ALA A 662 57.04 36.26 5.57
N ALA A 663 57.46 35.41 6.50
CA ALA A 663 57.31 35.51 7.95
C ALA A 663 57.39 36.94 8.56
N GLY A 664 56.31 37.37 9.22
CA GLY A 664 56.33 38.41 10.26
C GLY A 664 56.00 39.84 9.87
N PHE A 665 55.72 40.65 10.90
CA PHE A 665 55.70 42.11 10.79
C PHE A 665 57.13 42.58 10.45
N SER A 666 57.45 42.76 9.17
CA SER A 666 58.68 43.40 8.74
C SER A 666 58.41 44.87 8.41
N GLY A 667 58.86 45.79 9.28
CA GLY A 667 58.76 47.24 9.09
C GLY A 667 58.31 47.99 10.35
N THR A 668 58.61 49.30 10.43
CA THR A 668 58.16 50.19 11.50
C THR A 668 56.65 50.40 11.41
N GLY A 669 55.86 49.64 12.17
CA GLY A 669 54.40 49.72 12.20
C GLY A 669 53.86 50.29 13.51
N ARG A 670 52.86 51.17 13.42
CA ARG A 670 52.06 51.66 14.57
C ARG A 670 50.60 51.27 14.34
N GLY A 671 49.98 50.62 15.32
CA GLY A 671 48.56 50.28 15.28
C GLY A 671 47.86 50.67 16.58
N VAL A 672 46.66 51.25 16.48
CA VAL A 672 45.79 51.56 17.62
C VAL A 672 44.49 50.76 17.46
N SER A 673 44.01 50.19 18.56
CA SER A 673 42.71 49.52 18.62
C SER A 673 41.59 50.49 18.23
N ASN A 674 40.66 50.05 17.41
CA ASN A 674 39.42 50.79 17.14
C ASN A 674 38.42 50.77 18.31
N LYS A 675 38.70 49.95 19.33
CA LYS A 675 37.93 49.82 20.57
C LYS A 675 38.73 50.38 21.74
N LYS A 676 38.05 51.14 22.60
CA LYS A 676 38.58 51.62 23.87
C LYS A 676 38.18 50.68 25.00
N LEU A 677 39.06 50.53 25.98
CA LEU A 677 38.73 50.11 27.32
C LEU A 677 38.12 51.33 28.05
N PRO A 678 36.81 51.31 28.37
CA PRO A 678 36.14 52.46 28.99
C PRO A 678 36.64 52.75 30.41
N SER A 679 36.39 53.97 30.88
CA SER A 679 36.61 54.36 32.27
C SER A 679 35.94 53.42 33.27
N GLY A 680 36.72 52.96 34.26
CA GLY A 680 36.27 52.05 35.31
C GLY A 680 36.14 50.59 34.89
N ALA A 681 36.38 50.25 33.62
CA ALA A 681 36.39 48.87 33.16
C ALA A 681 37.78 48.24 33.31
N ASP A 682 37.80 47.05 33.92
CA ASP A 682 38.97 46.19 33.93
C ASP A 682 39.10 45.46 32.60
N GLY A 683 40.33 45.22 32.16
CA GLY A 683 40.58 44.59 30.88
C GLY A 683 42.07 44.47 30.59
N TYR A 684 42.42 43.76 29.53
CA TYR A 684 43.82 43.60 29.15
C TYR A 684 44.01 43.57 27.64
N PHE A 685 45.25 43.80 27.24
CA PHE A 685 45.71 43.68 25.87
C PHE A 685 47.01 42.89 25.88
N GLY A 686 47.12 41.84 25.07
CA GLY A 686 48.27 40.95 25.07
C GLY A 686 48.68 40.47 23.69
N VAL A 687 49.94 40.06 23.59
CA VAL A 687 50.55 39.50 22.38
C VAL A 687 51.49 38.36 22.75
N LYS A 688 51.82 37.53 21.76
CA LYS A 688 52.89 36.55 21.89
C LYS A 688 54.15 37.05 21.18
N LYS A 689 55.27 37.05 21.89
CA LYS A 689 56.57 37.37 21.33
C LYS A 689 57.08 36.16 20.53
N VAL A 690 57.28 36.27 19.22
CA VAL A 690 57.63 35.10 18.38
C VAL A 690 59.11 35.08 18.00
N ALA A 691 59.80 36.23 17.95
CA ALA A 691 61.24 36.31 17.68
C ALA A 691 61.97 37.43 18.45
N ASN A 692 63.31 37.48 18.29
CA ASN A 692 64.20 38.53 18.79
C ASN A 692 63.82 39.90 18.20
N GLY A 693 63.51 40.87 19.06
CA GLY A 693 63.08 42.21 18.64
C GLY A 693 62.38 43.01 19.73
N ASN A 694 62.25 44.33 19.55
CA ASN A 694 61.57 45.20 20.51
C ASN A 694 60.07 45.23 20.21
N CYS A 695 59.29 44.61 21.11
CA CYS A 695 57.84 44.72 21.11
C CYS A 695 57.44 45.73 22.18
N VAL A 696 56.59 46.70 21.83
CA VAL A 696 56.01 47.64 22.80
C VAL A 696 54.50 47.55 22.78
N LEU A 697 53.93 47.21 23.94
CA LEU A 697 52.49 47.28 24.21
C LEU A 697 52.26 48.51 25.06
N SER A 698 51.19 49.27 24.81
CA SER A 698 50.87 50.44 25.64
C SER A 698 49.38 50.70 25.61
N PHE A 699 48.89 51.46 26.58
CA PHE A 699 47.60 52.13 26.45
C PHE A 699 47.81 53.58 26.01
N LYS A 700 46.84 54.13 25.29
CA LYS A 700 46.79 55.54 24.92
C LYS A 700 45.46 56.15 25.34
N ALA A 701 45.47 57.41 25.76
CA ALA A 701 44.24 58.14 26.10
C ALA A 701 43.41 58.57 24.88
N SER A 702 43.92 58.37 23.65
CA SER A 702 43.29 58.80 22.40
C SER A 702 43.48 57.77 21.29
N GLN A 703 42.51 57.72 20.37
CA GLN A 703 42.53 56.83 19.19
C GLN A 703 43.49 57.31 18.07
N ALA A 704 44.04 58.53 18.14
CA ALA A 704 44.87 59.11 17.09
C ALA A 704 46.28 58.51 16.99
N GLY A 705 46.81 58.38 15.76
CA GLY A 705 48.19 58.01 15.49
C GLY A 705 49.16 59.18 15.70
N GLY A 706 50.34 58.91 16.27
CA GLY A 706 51.32 59.96 16.62
C GLY A 706 52.04 59.69 17.94
N ALA A 707 52.86 60.66 18.38
CA ALA A 707 53.74 60.59 19.56
C ALA A 707 53.05 60.14 20.86
N TRP A 708 53.85 59.74 21.85
CA TRP A 708 53.39 59.27 23.15
C TRP A 708 52.60 60.37 23.88
N ASN A 709 51.27 60.34 23.82
CA ASN A 709 50.48 61.14 24.74
C ASN A 709 50.73 60.60 26.15
N SER A 710 51.07 61.49 27.08
CA SER A 710 51.72 61.30 28.38
C SER A 710 50.94 60.50 29.45
N GLY A 711 50.22 59.44 29.05
CA GLY A 711 49.25 58.78 29.91
C GLY A 711 49.64 57.38 30.40
N VAL A 712 50.15 56.49 29.53
CA VAL A 712 50.38 55.09 29.91
C VAL A 712 51.49 54.44 29.05
N CYS A 713 52.52 53.91 29.71
CA CYS A 713 53.74 53.40 29.09
C CYS A 713 53.89 51.88 29.14
N GLY A 714 54.68 51.36 28.20
CA GLY A 714 54.77 49.94 27.83
C GLY A 714 56.06 49.24 28.18
N ALA A 715 56.07 47.90 28.06
CA ALA A 715 57.28 47.09 28.17
C ALA A 715 58.04 46.98 26.84
N TYR A 716 59.37 47.05 26.90
CA TYR A 716 60.29 46.72 25.80
C TYR A 716 61.31 45.68 26.29
N GLY A 717 61.79 44.80 25.41
CA GLY A 717 62.80 43.81 25.77
C GLY A 717 63.27 42.97 24.59
N THR A 718 64.56 43.07 24.27
CA THR A 718 65.26 42.06 23.46
C THR A 718 65.47 40.81 24.32
N VAL A 719 65.49 39.61 23.72
CA VAL A 719 65.70 38.38 24.50
C VAL A 719 66.98 38.45 25.33
N GLY A 720 66.92 38.00 26.58
CA GLY A 720 67.99 38.11 27.56
C GLY A 720 68.08 39.48 28.26
N SER A 721 67.38 40.50 27.78
CA SER A 721 67.24 41.79 28.47
C SER A 721 66.10 41.76 29.47
N ASN A 722 66.19 42.56 30.53
CA ASN A 722 65.08 42.74 31.47
C ASN A 722 63.93 43.51 30.79
N TYR A 723 62.69 43.08 31.04
CA TYR A 723 61.52 43.91 30.72
C TYR A 723 61.57 45.22 31.52
N SER A 724 61.21 46.31 30.86
CA SER A 724 61.38 47.66 31.41
C SER A 724 60.27 48.59 30.96
N ASN A 725 59.89 49.53 31.84
CA ASN A 725 58.86 50.52 31.56
C ASN A 725 59.46 51.71 30.79
N TYR A 726 58.97 51.94 29.57
CA TYR A 726 59.43 53.02 28.71
C TYR A 726 58.92 54.39 29.19
N GLY A 727 59.78 55.21 29.83
CA GLY A 727 59.45 56.58 30.25
C GLY A 727 59.54 56.86 31.76
N THR A 728 59.68 55.83 32.59
CA THR A 728 59.92 55.97 34.04
C THR A 728 61.25 55.40 34.51
N GLY A 729 61.96 54.64 33.66
CA GLY A 729 63.31 54.11 33.95
C GLY A 729 63.34 52.91 34.91
N VAL A 730 62.18 52.42 35.34
CA VAL A 730 62.09 51.28 36.26
C VAL A 730 62.46 49.99 35.51
N THR A 731 63.61 49.42 35.86
CA THR A 731 64.14 48.14 35.33
C THR A 731 64.03 47.06 36.41
N VAL A 732 63.46 45.91 36.08
CA VAL A 732 63.38 44.77 37.02
C VAL A 732 64.68 43.96 36.97
N ILE A 733 65.22 43.55 38.12
CA ILE A 733 66.49 42.82 38.22
C ILE A 733 66.28 41.30 38.01
N ALA A 734 67.09 40.73 37.11
CA ALA A 734 67.41 39.31 36.82
C ALA A 734 66.29 38.26 36.65
N ALA A 735 65.21 38.25 37.44
CA ALA A 735 64.27 37.13 37.51
C ALA A 735 63.27 37.03 36.33
N THR A 736 63.20 38.04 35.45
CA THR A 736 62.20 38.07 34.35
C THR A 736 62.79 38.63 33.05
N GLN A 737 63.93 38.07 32.62
CA GLN A 737 64.47 38.40 31.30
C GLN A 737 63.53 37.95 30.18
N ALA A 738 63.40 38.78 29.13
CA ALA A 738 62.57 38.49 27.98
C ALA A 738 63.05 37.24 27.25
N GLN A 739 62.14 36.37 26.85
CA GLN A 739 62.42 35.18 26.05
C GLN A 739 61.49 35.09 24.83
N ASN A 740 61.91 34.32 23.82
CA ASN A 740 61.04 33.97 22.72
C ASN A 740 59.87 33.14 23.25
N ASN A 741 58.68 33.34 22.65
CA ASN A 741 57.41 32.74 23.03
C ASN A 741 56.80 33.19 24.35
N ASP A 742 57.41 34.15 25.05
CA ASP A 742 56.75 34.83 26.16
C ASP A 742 55.41 35.41 25.68
N GLU A 743 54.35 35.10 26.42
CA GLU A 743 53.09 35.81 26.30
C GLU A 743 53.12 36.98 27.25
N ILE A 744 52.85 38.17 26.71
CA ILE A 744 52.98 39.42 27.41
C ILE A 744 51.65 40.16 27.33
N ARG A 745 51.21 40.75 28.45
CA ARG A 745 50.01 41.57 28.49
C ARG A 745 50.17 42.80 29.34
N ILE A 746 49.35 43.80 29.01
CA ILE A 746 49.05 44.92 29.89
C ILE A 746 47.61 44.76 30.35
N ARG A 747 47.40 44.80 31.65
CA ARG A 747 46.07 44.68 32.27
C ARG A 747 45.77 45.93 33.09
N ARG A 748 44.58 46.50 32.95
CA ARG A 748 44.01 47.47 33.87
C ARG A 748 43.21 46.74 34.94
N ALA A 749 43.44 47.11 36.20
CA ALA A 749 42.58 46.78 37.33
C ALA A 749 42.34 48.07 38.13
N GLY A 750 41.12 48.60 38.07
CA GLY A 750 40.76 49.89 38.64
C GLY A 750 41.61 51.03 38.09
N ALA A 751 42.33 51.71 39.00
CA ALA A 751 43.21 52.84 38.70
C ALA A 751 44.68 52.43 38.46
N THR A 752 44.97 51.12 38.36
CA THR A 752 46.33 50.59 38.21
C THR A 752 46.45 49.77 36.94
N ALA A 753 47.54 49.96 36.20
CA ALA A 753 47.95 49.09 35.11
C ALA A 753 49.07 48.16 35.56
N TYR A 754 49.07 46.95 35.02
CA TYR A 754 50.01 45.88 35.30
C TYR A 754 50.63 45.43 33.99
N PHE A 755 51.96 45.29 33.95
CA PHE A 755 52.64 44.54 32.92
C PHE A 755 52.95 43.14 33.43
N GLU A 756 52.48 42.13 32.72
CA GLU A 756 52.52 40.73 33.14
C GLU A 756 53.04 39.85 32.01
N VAL A 757 53.81 38.83 32.38
CA VAL A 757 54.43 37.89 31.44
C VAL A 757 54.17 36.45 31.90
N ARG A 758 53.99 35.54 30.96
CA ARG A 758 54.03 34.10 31.22
C ARG A 758 54.84 33.38 30.13
N ARG A 759 55.52 32.30 30.53
CA ARG A 759 56.46 31.56 29.67
C ARG A 759 55.79 30.56 28.72
N ALA A 760 54.55 30.18 29.00
CA ALA A 760 53.78 29.22 28.21
C ALA A 760 52.28 29.55 28.26
N ALA A 761 51.57 29.21 27.19
CA ALA A 761 50.12 29.30 27.13
C ALA A 761 49.50 28.49 28.28
N GLY A 762 48.63 29.13 29.07
CA GLY A 762 47.99 28.51 30.24
C GLY A 762 48.78 28.59 31.56
N GLY A 763 50.03 29.09 31.56
CA GLY A 763 50.80 29.32 32.78
C GLY A 763 50.31 30.52 33.62
N ALA A 764 50.75 30.58 34.88
CA ALA A 764 50.48 31.70 35.77
C ALA A 764 51.14 33.00 35.29
N TRP A 765 50.42 34.11 35.41
CA TRP A 765 50.94 35.44 35.05
C TRP A 765 51.88 35.96 36.12
N ILE A 766 53.09 36.32 35.71
CA ILE A 766 54.09 36.94 36.57
C ILE A 766 53.98 38.45 36.39
N GLN A 767 53.59 39.15 37.45
CA GLN A 767 53.63 40.62 37.45
C GLN A 767 55.09 41.07 37.42
N VAL A 768 55.42 41.89 36.42
CA VAL A 768 56.77 42.45 36.26
C VAL A 768 56.83 43.83 36.90
N PHE A 769 55.90 44.71 36.53
CA PHE A 769 55.75 46.03 37.15
C PHE A 769 54.31 46.52 37.04
N SER A 770 53.95 47.52 37.85
CA SER A 770 52.64 48.18 37.81
C SER A 770 52.81 49.70 37.93
N TRP A 771 51.81 50.45 37.47
CA TRP A 771 51.81 51.91 37.53
C TRP A 771 50.39 52.47 37.60
N PRO A 772 50.19 53.67 38.18
CA PRO A 772 48.88 54.31 38.23
C PRO A 772 48.44 54.80 36.85
N ILE A 773 47.14 54.72 36.57
CA ILE A 773 46.49 55.26 35.38
C ILE A 773 45.65 56.45 35.79
N THR A 774 45.87 57.60 35.13
CA THR A 774 45.15 58.86 35.41
C THR A 774 44.11 59.22 34.35
N THR A 775 44.01 58.42 33.28
CA THR A 775 43.14 58.70 32.12
C THR A 775 41.90 57.82 32.14
N ALA A 776 40.76 58.40 31.73
CA ALA A 776 39.44 57.75 31.82
C ALA A 776 39.32 56.58 30.82
N ASP A 777 39.47 56.84 29.53
CA ASP A 777 39.38 55.83 28.47
C ASP A 777 40.75 55.49 27.89
N LEU A 778 40.98 54.21 27.57
CA LEU A 778 42.25 53.71 27.09
C LEU A 778 42.12 52.93 25.78
N TYR A 779 42.95 53.23 24.79
CA TYR A 779 43.07 52.48 23.54
C TYR A 779 44.33 51.61 23.60
N GLY A 780 44.22 50.34 23.20
CA GLY A 780 45.38 49.47 23.02
C GLY A 780 46.25 49.98 21.88
N HIS A 781 47.56 50.12 22.11
CA HIS A 781 48.52 50.59 21.12
C HIS A 781 49.71 49.62 21.06
N PHE A 782 50.03 49.23 19.84
CA PHE A 782 51.12 48.31 19.52
C PHE A 782 52.17 49.01 18.67
N TYR A 783 53.44 48.83 19.04
CA TYR A 783 54.58 49.37 18.32
C TYR A 783 55.73 48.35 18.24
N CYS A 784 56.28 48.20 17.03
CA CYS A 784 57.50 47.43 16.76
C CYS A 784 58.56 48.37 16.16
N ALA A 785 59.79 48.30 16.68
CA ALA A 785 60.90 49.15 16.24
C ALA A 785 62.00 48.31 15.60
N ASN A 786 62.43 48.73 14.38
CA ASN A 786 63.57 48.27 13.57
C ASN A 786 63.28 47.31 12.40
N THR A 787 64.18 47.32 11.41
CA THR A 787 64.05 46.80 10.04
C THR A 787 64.36 45.30 9.88
N ALA A 788 64.71 44.59 10.95
CA ALA A 788 64.98 43.15 10.89
C ALA A 788 63.76 42.37 11.39
N ALA A 789 63.06 41.67 10.48
CA ALA A 789 61.93 40.76 10.69
C ALA A 789 61.55 40.48 12.16
N GLN A 790 60.68 41.31 12.74
CA GLN A 790 60.19 41.14 14.11
C GLN A 790 58.81 40.48 14.08
N THR A 791 58.74 39.17 14.30
CA THR A 791 57.46 38.47 14.46
C THR A 791 56.93 38.68 15.89
N CYS A 792 55.91 39.51 16.04
CA CYS A 792 54.96 39.39 17.15
C CYS A 792 53.65 38.92 16.54
N SER A 793 53.04 37.87 17.11
CA SER A 793 51.71 37.47 16.69
C SER A 793 50.69 38.02 17.69
N LEU A 794 49.65 38.66 17.17
CA LEU A 794 48.38 38.69 17.89
C LEU A 794 47.99 37.24 18.13
N PRO A 795 47.45 36.90 19.31
CA PRO A 795 47.25 35.51 19.70
C PRO A 795 46.46 34.77 18.61
N TYR A 796 47.16 33.91 17.86
CA TYR A 796 46.55 32.96 16.96
C TYR A 796 46.16 31.76 17.81
N GLY A 797 44.87 31.46 17.90
CA GLY A 797 44.38 30.18 18.38
C GLY A 797 44.08 30.02 19.88
N SER A 798 43.67 31.08 20.59
CA SER A 798 42.87 30.92 21.81
C SER A 798 41.45 31.41 21.51
N PRO A 799 40.39 30.58 21.62
CA PRO A 799 39.01 31.01 21.41
C PRO A 799 38.50 31.93 22.54
N ALA A 800 39.23 31.99 23.64
CA ALA A 800 39.07 33.03 24.65
C ALA A 800 39.94 34.21 24.24
N VAL A 801 39.42 35.42 24.47
CA VAL A 801 40.11 36.72 24.47
C VAL A 801 39.94 37.54 23.18
N VAL A 802 39.08 38.57 23.26
CA VAL A 802 39.58 39.94 23.35
C VAL A 802 39.12 40.66 24.61
#